data_AF-A0A963HZV5-F1
#
_entry.id   AF-A0A963HZV5-F1
#
_cell.length_a   1.000
_cell.length_b   1.000
_cell.length_c   1.000
_cell.angle_alpha   90.00
_cell.angle_beta   90.00
_cell.angle_gamma   90.00
#
_symmetry.space_group_name_H-M   'P 1'
#
loop_
_entity.id
_entity.type
_entity.pdbx_description
1 polymer ?
#
loop_
_entity_poly.entity_id
_entity_poly.type
_entity_poly.pdbx_seq_one_letter_code
_entity_poly.pdbx_strand_id
1 'polypeptide(L)'
;QRWYPVLVDLGAAREYWGGAASGHIEQGIRSIRILATTRTGQPEAGAVQVDRIELLEAMPVAEAPTFAGGVLTIDNFEDRPVAAPWTLWHTTGAGTAATLATDAGAGSARSLRIDYAFSCLVANSSCGQYALGILNLPTELPAARALRFLTRSPASARIKLRVVDSSGQTLQYSARRAPAGYDVANWYPVVVDLDQPDEFWGGAGSGVVSGALRSVRVLVSTETGRAESASAWFDDIELLSAMPTVAAPSFADGALMLDDFEGRPAVAPWTSWHTSGSGTAASVTLGAGDASTHAMRLDYAFDCTLVGSNCGQFALAILAVPADLPAAAALQLRTRSTLGAELKIRIVDGSGQTLQYATTRAPAGYDPAQWYSAVVDLGAPDEHWGGAASGTITGGIQSVHLLVMTRTGRAEAGSLSIDNLTLLEHLPPPELPTFVGGRWRVDDFEDRAVLAPWTFWATGGNGTAAAMVPAGGYQSARGMRIDYAFACLRTGSDCGEYGMAIRSLPAVVEGAASLSFMTRLPLEARVQVWIVDDSGQTLRYAVTRPLAAYQPSAWFRASVPLARPSGWWGGAANGVITGGIRKIQLVVSSTAGRAVSGSAEIDDLVLLQGFEPPLVGFDDSGVATIDAVDGRGVAGPWSVFGGNAQSNVSIGLVADEQGGSALAMDYRFDCAGGVCGNYVVAQMAMPEAVVSGQALSLALRSEGNVTLALRVIDASGETLQYPLQRSLEGAREALWYRATAHLDAAETTWGGDGNGRLDGPIQGVALVARNALGEAASGRVAFDDIRVHERADADYVLDHESATIAPDVEDLELGQRFGAAFHPGTTSRPFDVVESAGLGTLRMDLFWSRVEMNGQYDFSAYDSIVQEILARGLQLVLILDYGHPDHDVRGTAGMAAFARYAGQAAQRYAGERVRFEIWNEPDHPNFWGGAPSAAEYSALARATLAEIRAVAPDAMVSSGGLSYFDFPYLRAMLRLGAADAADAIAVHAYEQPEGLAEKWVMADRLIRDETGDRKPLWITEWGYSVDAAEAAGQGDEAGFLEWQAKMAVRSVLSHWALGADLSIAYKLARSGSDPLSVEDNYGLFEQNLDERPAATAIRSVLALAEGKLNLGLLADTPPGLHVMVLADEHETVYAIWQSDPDHASRVTLPIAGLVSLGDFLGVEWSPLVTAGSGGSLPLDLTEARGPVFVRYAH
;
A
#
# COMPACT_ATOMS: atom_id res chain seq x y z
N GLN A 1 -59.50 8.93 63.06
CA GLN A 1 -60.42 10.04 63.40
C GLN A 1 -59.72 11.35 63.07
N ARG A 2 -60.04 11.98 61.95
CA ARG A 2 -59.53 13.30 61.57
C ARG A 2 -60.68 14.31 61.71
N TRP A 3 -60.37 15.50 62.19
CA TRP A 3 -61.30 16.63 62.19
C TRP A 3 -61.24 17.28 60.82
N TYR A 4 -62.40 17.51 60.21
CA TYR A 4 -62.49 18.16 58.91
C TYR A 4 -63.25 19.49 59.07
N PRO A 5 -62.75 20.59 58.49
CA PRO A 5 -63.50 21.83 58.42
C PRO A 5 -64.60 21.69 57.37
N VAL A 6 -65.85 21.78 57.81
CA VAL A 6 -67.02 21.91 56.96
C VAL A 6 -67.34 23.39 56.83
N LEU A 7 -67.23 23.94 55.63
CA LEU A 7 -67.62 25.31 55.32
C LEU A 7 -69.04 25.33 54.79
N VAL A 8 -69.91 26.08 55.45
CA VAL A 8 -71.30 26.29 55.05
C VAL A 8 -71.41 27.72 54.55
N ASP A 9 -71.69 27.88 53.25
CA ASP A 9 -72.01 29.17 52.65
C ASP A 9 -73.47 29.52 53.00
N LEU A 10 -73.65 30.59 53.77
CA LEU A 10 -74.97 31.05 54.19
C LEU A 10 -75.70 31.83 53.07
N GLY A 11 -74.98 32.28 52.03
CA GLY A 11 -75.56 32.94 50.86
C GLY A 11 -76.20 31.96 49.86
N ALA A 12 -75.90 30.67 49.96
CA ALA A 12 -76.40 29.62 49.06
C ALA A 12 -77.49 28.72 49.69
N ALA A 13 -78.22 29.24 50.69
CA ALA A 13 -79.27 28.49 51.37
C ALA A 13 -80.36 28.01 50.39
N ARG A 14 -80.70 26.71 50.48
CA ARG A 14 -81.67 26.05 49.58
C ARG A 14 -83.13 26.13 50.04
N GLU A 15 -83.37 26.35 51.33
CA GLU A 15 -84.71 26.49 51.92
C GLU A 15 -84.73 27.59 53.00
N TYR A 16 -85.84 28.33 53.10
CA TYR A 16 -86.05 29.42 54.06
C TYR A 16 -87.38 29.20 54.80
N TRP A 17 -87.38 29.23 56.13
CA TRP A 17 -88.60 29.04 56.95
C TRP A 17 -88.72 30.16 58.00
N GLY A 18 -89.84 30.91 57.99
CA GLY A 18 -90.14 32.01 58.94
C GLY A 18 -89.98 33.41 58.35
N GLY A 19 -90.95 34.30 58.60
CA GLY A 19 -91.20 35.50 57.79
C GLY A 19 -90.22 36.67 57.91
N ALA A 20 -89.59 37.02 56.79
CA ALA A 20 -89.52 38.35 56.16
C ALA A 20 -88.94 38.15 54.75
N ALA A 21 -89.68 38.53 53.71
CA ALA A 21 -89.44 38.16 52.32
C ALA A 21 -88.34 39.01 51.63
N SER A 22 -87.12 39.02 52.16
CA SER A 22 -85.96 39.62 51.49
C SER A 22 -84.82 38.66 51.19
N GLY A 23 -84.85 37.41 51.68
CA GLY A 23 -83.87 36.37 51.29
C GLY A 23 -82.40 36.73 51.55
N HIS A 24 -82.13 37.77 52.34
CA HIS A 24 -80.79 38.31 52.55
C HIS A 24 -80.51 38.40 54.04
N ILE A 25 -79.37 37.83 54.45
CA ILE A 25 -78.80 37.99 55.78
C ILE A 25 -78.25 39.41 55.86
N GLU A 26 -78.90 40.30 56.62
CA GLU A 26 -78.44 41.67 56.80
C GLU A 26 -77.22 41.72 57.73
N GLN A 27 -76.06 41.76 57.06
CA GLN A 27 -74.72 42.18 57.52
C GLN A 27 -73.99 41.35 58.60
N GLY A 28 -72.73 41.04 58.28
CA GLY A 28 -71.68 40.60 59.22
C GLY A 28 -71.13 39.20 58.98
N ILE A 29 -71.96 38.20 58.68
CA ILE A 29 -71.52 36.79 58.60
C ILE A 29 -71.99 36.17 57.29
N ARG A 30 -71.05 35.66 56.48
CA ARG A 30 -71.36 35.06 55.16
C ARG A 30 -71.12 33.56 55.09
N SER A 31 -70.29 33.00 55.97
CA SER A 31 -70.09 31.56 56.03
C SER A 31 -69.83 31.08 57.46
N ILE A 32 -70.13 29.80 57.70
CA ILE A 32 -69.86 29.11 58.96
C ILE A 32 -68.81 28.04 58.71
N ARG A 33 -67.71 28.03 59.46
CA ARG A 33 -66.77 26.91 59.48
C ARG A 33 -67.02 26.05 60.72
N ILE A 34 -67.40 24.80 60.50
CA ILE A 34 -67.67 23.81 61.54
C ILE A 34 -66.55 22.78 61.50
N LEU A 35 -65.78 22.63 62.57
CA LEU A 35 -64.83 21.53 62.68
C LEU A 35 -65.56 20.30 63.24
N ALA A 36 -65.73 19.27 62.40
CA ALA A 36 -66.49 18.06 62.77
C ALA A 36 -65.71 16.77 62.48
N THR A 37 -66.03 15.70 63.21
CA THR A 37 -65.49 14.36 62.95
C THR A 37 -66.59 13.29 63.08
N THR A 38 -66.44 12.19 62.34
CA THR A 38 -67.30 11.00 62.44
C THR A 38 -66.47 9.79 62.87
N ARG A 39 -67.02 8.95 63.76
CA ARG A 39 -66.47 7.59 64.02
C ARG A 39 -66.90 6.69 62.86
N THR A 40 -65.96 6.26 62.04
CA THR A 40 -66.21 5.37 60.89
C THR A 40 -66.40 3.92 61.35
N GLY A 41 -67.48 3.24 60.93
CA GLY A 41 -67.61 1.79 61.15
C GLY A 41 -68.88 1.07 60.64
N GLN A 42 -70.05 1.70 60.59
CA GLN A 42 -71.27 1.12 60.00
C GLN A 42 -72.22 2.25 59.54
N PRO A 43 -72.99 2.08 58.45
CA PRO A 43 -74.06 2.97 58.11
C PRO A 43 -75.23 2.74 59.09
N GLU A 44 -75.92 3.82 59.46
CA GLU A 44 -77.06 3.86 60.39
C GLU A 44 -76.68 4.15 61.86
N ALA A 45 -76.95 5.40 62.26
CA ALA A 45 -76.79 6.02 63.59
C ALA A 45 -75.35 6.33 64.07
N GLY A 46 -74.76 7.41 63.55
CA GLY A 46 -73.55 8.03 64.11
C GLY A 46 -73.79 9.47 64.56
N ALA A 47 -73.56 9.77 65.84
CA ALA A 47 -73.57 11.14 66.36
C ALA A 47 -72.36 11.94 65.83
N VAL A 48 -72.60 13.13 65.26
CA VAL A 48 -71.56 14.07 64.84
C VAL A 48 -71.06 14.82 66.07
N GLN A 49 -69.76 14.78 66.33
CA GLN A 49 -69.14 15.68 67.31
C GLN A 49 -68.62 16.91 66.58
N VAL A 50 -69.04 18.08 67.07
CA VAL A 50 -68.59 19.38 66.62
C VAL A 50 -67.68 19.95 67.69
N ASP A 51 -66.46 20.30 67.32
CA ASP A 51 -65.48 20.88 68.25
C ASP A 51 -65.70 22.38 68.41
N ARG A 52 -65.68 23.12 67.29
CA ARG A 52 -66.01 24.53 67.28
C ARG A 52 -66.71 24.96 65.99
N ILE A 53 -67.51 26.02 66.13
CA ILE A 53 -68.19 26.71 65.05
C ILE A 53 -67.63 28.13 65.00
N GLU A 54 -67.08 28.51 63.85
CA GLU A 54 -66.54 29.85 63.60
C GLU A 54 -67.42 30.56 62.57
N LEU A 55 -67.75 31.82 62.87
CA LEU A 55 -68.51 32.70 61.98
C LEU A 55 -67.50 33.52 61.19
N LEU A 56 -67.56 33.45 59.86
CA LEU A 56 -66.61 34.09 58.96
C LEU A 56 -67.31 35.20 58.18
N GLU A 57 -66.69 36.39 58.16
CA GLU A 57 -67.22 37.57 57.45
C GLU A 57 -67.16 37.41 55.93
N ALA A 58 -66.29 36.53 55.40
CA ALA A 58 -66.18 36.16 53.99
C ALA A 58 -65.63 34.73 53.80
N MET A 59 -65.94 34.09 52.66
CA MET A 59 -65.34 32.81 52.28
C MET A 59 -63.82 33.00 52.09
N PRO A 60 -62.96 32.12 52.65
CA PRO A 60 -61.55 32.12 52.29
C PRO A 60 -61.43 31.79 50.80
N VAL A 61 -60.95 32.75 50.00
CA VAL A 61 -60.70 32.56 48.56
C VAL A 61 -59.44 31.71 48.43
N ALA A 62 -59.58 30.50 47.90
CA ALA A 62 -58.43 29.73 47.45
C ALA A 62 -57.82 30.47 46.25
N GLU A 63 -56.51 30.74 46.29
CA GLU A 63 -55.80 31.30 45.13
C GLU A 63 -56.04 30.39 43.90
N ALA A 64 -56.32 31.01 42.75
CA ALA A 64 -56.59 30.27 41.52
C ALA A 64 -55.37 29.39 41.16
N PRO A 65 -55.59 28.11 40.80
CA PRO A 65 -54.49 27.20 40.51
C PRO A 65 -53.67 27.67 39.29
N THR A 66 -52.34 27.64 39.40
CA THR A 66 -51.40 28.03 38.33
C THR A 66 -50.68 26.80 37.77
N PHE A 67 -50.23 26.86 36.50
CA PHE A 67 -49.43 25.79 35.89
C PHE A 67 -48.06 25.68 36.57
N ALA A 68 -47.74 24.51 37.12
CA ALA A 68 -46.40 24.19 37.60
C ALA A 68 -45.65 23.41 36.51
N GLY A 69 -44.58 23.98 35.95
CA GLY A 69 -43.84 23.34 34.85
C GLY A 69 -44.65 23.18 33.55
N GLY A 70 -45.67 24.03 33.34
CA GLY A 70 -46.57 23.93 32.18
C GLY A 70 -47.69 22.90 32.32
N VAL A 71 -47.81 22.24 33.47
CA VAL A 71 -48.83 21.24 33.79
C VAL A 71 -49.68 21.71 34.97
N LEU A 72 -50.99 21.47 34.90
CA LEU A 72 -51.93 21.68 35.99
C LEU A 72 -52.78 20.43 36.16
N THR A 73 -52.53 19.66 37.22
CA THR A 73 -53.32 18.47 37.55
C THR A 73 -54.70 18.87 38.05
N ILE A 74 -55.74 18.46 37.32
CA ILE A 74 -57.14 18.65 37.71
C ILE A 74 -57.52 17.61 38.76
N ASP A 75 -57.12 16.35 38.52
CA ASP A 75 -57.40 15.23 39.42
C ASP A 75 -56.48 14.05 39.10
N ASN A 76 -55.76 13.60 40.12
CA ASN A 76 -54.91 12.40 40.09
C ASN A 76 -55.52 11.24 40.90
N PHE A 77 -56.73 11.38 41.44
CA PHE A 77 -57.49 10.34 42.17
C PHE A 77 -56.89 9.80 43.48
N GLU A 78 -55.66 10.16 43.84
CA GLU A 78 -54.93 9.63 44.99
C GLU A 78 -55.57 9.99 46.34
N ASP A 79 -56.10 11.20 46.47
CA ASP A 79 -56.52 11.78 47.75
C ASP A 79 -57.87 11.28 48.29
N ARG A 80 -58.57 10.38 47.56
CA ARG A 80 -59.93 9.94 47.92
C ARG A 80 -60.24 8.47 47.62
N PRO A 81 -60.96 7.76 48.50
CA PRO A 81 -61.29 6.34 48.32
C PRO A 81 -62.54 6.08 47.47
N VAL A 82 -63.23 7.12 47.00
CA VAL A 82 -64.49 7.03 46.24
C VAL A 82 -64.44 7.98 45.04
N ALA A 83 -65.24 7.72 44.01
CA ALA A 83 -65.20 8.50 42.76
C ALA A 83 -65.70 9.96 42.89
N ALA A 84 -66.42 10.31 43.95
CA ALA A 84 -66.94 11.68 44.15
C ALA A 84 -65.79 12.71 44.20
N PRO A 85 -65.91 13.89 43.54
CA PRO A 85 -67.10 14.53 42.99
C PRO A 85 -67.40 14.18 41.53
N TRP A 86 -66.74 13.18 40.94
CA TRP A 86 -67.14 12.68 39.63
C TRP A 86 -68.52 12.06 39.72
N THR A 87 -69.36 12.42 38.75
CA THR A 87 -70.72 11.89 38.62
C THR A 87 -70.84 11.11 37.33
N LEU A 88 -71.60 10.03 37.36
CA LEU A 88 -71.83 9.22 36.17
C LEU A 88 -73.06 9.73 35.43
N TRP A 89 -72.95 9.84 34.11
CA TRP A 89 -74.09 9.94 33.22
C TRP A 89 -73.97 8.89 32.13
N HIS A 90 -75.09 8.28 31.75
CA HIS A 90 -75.16 7.40 30.60
C HIS A 90 -76.48 7.61 29.88
N THR A 91 -76.54 7.19 28.62
CA THR A 91 -77.78 7.25 27.84
C THR A 91 -78.90 6.46 28.54
N THR A 92 -80.03 7.12 28.79
CA THR A 92 -81.23 6.51 29.38
C THR A 92 -82.17 6.08 28.25
N GLY A 93 -82.44 4.77 28.14
CA GLY A 93 -83.47 4.24 27.23
C GLY A 93 -83.05 3.15 26.23
N ALA A 94 -81.81 2.67 26.21
CA ALA A 94 -81.42 1.56 25.34
C ALA A 94 -80.24 0.74 25.89
N GLY A 95 -80.51 -0.24 26.76
CA GLY A 95 -79.55 -1.31 27.09
C GLY A 95 -78.20 -0.90 27.71
N THR A 96 -78.02 0.35 28.13
CA THR A 96 -76.79 0.82 28.80
C THR A 96 -76.89 0.69 30.31
N ALA A 97 -75.97 -0.06 30.94
CA ALA A 97 -75.70 0.02 32.37
C ALA A 97 -74.25 0.47 32.57
N ALA A 98 -74.01 1.38 33.52
CA ALA A 98 -72.66 1.77 33.87
C ALA A 98 -72.57 2.11 35.36
N THR A 99 -71.38 1.92 35.94
CA THR A 99 -71.06 2.33 37.32
C THR A 99 -69.72 3.06 37.35
N LEU A 100 -69.56 3.96 38.33
CA LEU A 100 -68.34 4.71 38.55
C LEU A 100 -67.74 4.32 39.89
N ALA A 101 -66.47 3.92 39.89
CA ALA A 101 -65.72 3.52 41.07
C ALA A 101 -64.27 4.03 40.99
N THR A 102 -63.51 3.83 42.06
CA THR A 102 -62.05 3.98 42.06
C THR A 102 -61.39 2.60 42.09
N ASP A 103 -60.25 2.44 41.41
CA ASP A 103 -59.49 1.18 41.30
C ASP A 103 -57.96 1.47 41.36
N ALA A 104 -57.08 0.48 41.26
CA ALA A 104 -55.62 0.70 41.24
C ALA A 104 -55.17 1.52 40.02
N GLY A 105 -54.22 2.45 40.19
CA GLY A 105 -53.79 3.41 39.16
C GLY A 105 -52.44 3.13 38.49
N ALA A 106 -51.99 4.05 37.64
CA ALA A 106 -50.82 3.89 36.76
C ALA A 106 -49.50 4.20 37.47
N GLY A 107 -49.03 3.27 38.32
CA GLY A 107 -47.90 3.58 39.23
C GLY A 107 -48.31 4.48 40.41
N SER A 108 -49.62 4.70 40.57
CA SER A 108 -50.31 5.45 41.62
C SER A 108 -51.22 4.50 42.43
N ALA A 109 -51.70 4.93 43.60
CA ALA A 109 -52.54 4.08 44.45
C ALA A 109 -53.98 3.96 43.94
N ARG A 110 -54.49 4.93 43.16
CA ARG A 110 -55.89 4.98 42.72
C ARG A 110 -56.08 5.58 41.31
N SER A 111 -57.15 5.17 40.64
CA SER A 111 -57.63 5.71 39.36
C SER A 111 -59.16 5.71 39.29
N LEU A 112 -59.74 6.42 38.32
CA LEU A 112 -61.18 6.38 38.03
C LEU A 112 -61.53 5.20 37.13
N ARG A 113 -62.46 4.35 37.54
CA ARG A 113 -62.97 3.24 36.72
C ARG A 113 -64.42 3.47 36.31
N ILE A 114 -64.68 3.40 35.02
CA ILE A 114 -66.03 3.31 34.44
C ILE A 114 -66.24 1.86 34.01
N ASP A 115 -67.08 1.14 34.76
CA ASP A 115 -67.60 -0.16 34.31
C ASP A 115 -68.81 0.11 33.42
N TYR A 116 -68.83 -0.43 32.20
CA TYR A 116 -69.91 -0.24 31.25
C TYR A 116 -70.38 -1.58 30.67
N ALA A 117 -71.68 -1.67 30.43
CA ALA A 117 -72.34 -2.76 29.74
C ALA A 117 -73.31 -2.18 28.72
N PHE A 118 -72.94 -2.27 27.44
CA PHE A 118 -73.78 -1.88 26.32
C PHE A 118 -74.46 -3.12 25.76
N SER A 119 -75.78 -3.20 25.94
CA SER A 119 -76.63 -4.23 25.37
C SER A 119 -77.53 -3.66 24.28
N CYS A 120 -77.98 -4.52 23.38
CA CYS A 120 -78.90 -4.17 22.30
C CYS A 120 -80.31 -4.61 22.73
N LEU A 121 -81.29 -3.73 22.69
CA LEU A 121 -82.66 -4.04 23.12
C LEU A 121 -83.36 -5.06 22.19
N VAL A 122 -82.94 -5.15 20.93
CA VAL A 122 -83.40 -6.11 19.90
C VAL A 122 -82.23 -6.47 18.98
N ALA A 123 -82.19 -7.71 18.45
CA ALA A 123 -81.24 -8.08 17.40
C ALA A 123 -81.37 -7.11 16.21
N ASN A 124 -80.26 -6.49 15.80
CA ASN A 124 -80.17 -5.45 14.76
C ASN A 124 -80.73 -4.05 15.13
N SER A 125 -80.95 -3.73 16.42
CA SER A 125 -81.20 -2.36 16.88
C SER A 125 -79.91 -1.63 17.28
N SER A 126 -79.93 -0.29 17.33
CA SER A 126 -78.82 0.49 17.90
C SER A 126 -78.63 0.15 19.38
N CYS A 127 -77.49 -0.46 19.70
CA CYS A 127 -77.11 -0.79 21.08
C CYS A 127 -76.82 0.49 21.89
N GLY A 128 -76.79 0.38 23.22
CA GLY A 128 -76.43 1.48 24.12
C GLY A 128 -75.17 2.23 23.66
N GLN A 129 -75.20 3.57 23.66
CA GLN A 129 -74.26 4.35 22.84
C GLN A 129 -72.98 4.81 23.57
N TYR A 130 -73.08 5.20 24.84
CA TYR A 130 -71.92 5.64 25.65
C TYR A 130 -72.27 5.82 27.12
N ALA A 131 -71.24 5.78 27.97
CA ALA A 131 -71.23 6.20 29.37
C ALA A 131 -70.14 7.27 29.57
N LEU A 132 -70.36 8.23 30.46
CA LEU A 132 -69.39 9.28 30.74
C LEU A 132 -69.29 9.63 32.23
N GLY A 133 -68.07 9.85 32.71
CA GLY A 133 -67.80 10.45 34.00
C GLY A 133 -67.71 11.98 33.85
N ILE A 134 -68.38 12.72 34.72
CA ILE A 134 -68.46 14.19 34.71
C ILE A 134 -67.77 14.72 35.96
N LEU A 135 -66.75 15.53 35.78
CA LEU A 135 -66.21 16.42 36.79
C LEU A 135 -66.65 17.85 36.50
N ASN A 136 -67.43 18.43 37.42
CA ASN A 136 -67.73 19.86 37.39
C ASN A 136 -66.58 20.61 38.07
N LEU A 137 -66.04 21.61 37.37
CA LEU A 137 -64.87 22.38 37.78
C LEU A 137 -65.29 23.71 38.38
N PRO A 138 -64.50 24.28 39.31
CA PRO A 138 -64.71 25.64 39.76
C PRO A 138 -64.54 26.61 38.58
N THR A 139 -65.29 27.72 38.58
CA THR A 139 -65.37 28.67 37.45
C THR A 139 -64.06 29.41 37.12
N GLU A 140 -62.98 29.21 37.85
CA GLU A 140 -61.68 29.88 37.69
C GLU A 140 -60.55 28.87 37.46
N LEU A 141 -60.31 28.48 36.20
CA LEU A 141 -59.11 27.76 35.77
C LEU A 141 -58.37 28.59 34.70
N PRO A 142 -57.03 28.53 34.66
CA PRO A 142 -56.24 29.23 33.64
C PRO A 142 -56.45 28.63 32.24
N ALA A 143 -56.21 29.42 31.19
CA ALA A 143 -56.33 28.95 29.81
C ALA A 143 -55.33 27.84 29.50
N ALA A 144 -55.81 26.70 29.02
CA ALA A 144 -55.02 25.54 28.65
C ALA A 144 -55.08 25.31 27.13
N ARG A 145 -53.98 24.79 26.55
CA ARG A 145 -53.90 24.43 25.13
C ARG A 145 -54.12 22.94 24.89
N ALA A 146 -53.82 22.10 25.86
CA ALA A 146 -54.02 20.67 25.75
C ALA A 146 -54.54 20.08 27.06
N LEU A 147 -55.16 18.91 26.96
CA LEU A 147 -55.55 18.09 28.12
C LEU A 147 -54.93 16.70 27.96
N ARG A 148 -54.20 16.26 28.99
CA ARG A 148 -53.56 14.95 29.08
C ARG A 148 -54.24 14.09 30.15
N PHE A 149 -54.32 12.79 29.90
CA PHE A 149 -54.69 11.79 30.91
C PHE A 149 -54.08 10.43 30.55
N LEU A 150 -53.87 9.58 31.56
CA LEU A 150 -53.56 8.17 31.37
C LEU A 150 -54.87 7.38 31.26
N THR A 151 -54.91 6.41 30.37
CA THR A 151 -56.05 5.51 30.28
C THR A 151 -55.62 4.07 30.04
N ARG A 152 -56.47 3.15 30.46
CA ARG A 152 -56.40 1.73 30.16
C ARG A 152 -57.78 1.30 29.73
N SER A 153 -57.91 0.64 28.60
CA SER A 153 -59.20 0.15 28.10
C SER A 153 -59.02 -0.98 27.07
N PRO A 154 -60.04 -1.81 26.83
CA PRO A 154 -60.03 -2.77 25.74
C PRO A 154 -59.88 -2.10 24.38
N ALA A 155 -59.26 -2.78 23.40
CA ALA A 155 -59.09 -2.25 22.05
C ALA A 155 -60.41 -1.95 21.30
N SER A 156 -61.53 -2.51 21.76
CA SER A 156 -62.89 -2.25 21.28
C SER A 156 -63.50 -0.96 21.83
N ALA A 157 -62.98 -0.42 22.94
CA ALA A 157 -63.44 0.81 23.55
C ALA A 157 -62.96 2.02 22.75
N ARG A 158 -63.89 2.94 22.46
CA ARG A 158 -63.62 4.27 21.91
C ARG A 158 -63.67 5.29 23.03
N ILE A 159 -62.49 5.77 23.40
CA ILE A 159 -62.32 6.80 24.41
C ILE A 159 -62.47 8.18 23.77
N LYS A 160 -63.31 9.03 24.37
CA LYS A 160 -63.48 10.43 23.99
C LYS A 160 -63.41 11.32 25.21
N LEU A 161 -63.09 12.59 24.98
CA LEU A 161 -63.09 13.64 25.97
C LEU A 161 -64.15 14.68 25.59
N ARG A 162 -64.87 15.22 26.58
CA ARG A 162 -65.69 16.43 26.39
C ARG A 162 -65.33 17.47 27.43
N VAL A 163 -65.21 18.72 27.00
CA VAL A 163 -65.11 19.87 27.91
C VAL A 163 -66.30 20.80 27.70
N VAL A 164 -66.72 21.48 28.75
CA VAL A 164 -67.73 22.54 28.68
C VAL A 164 -67.11 23.83 29.18
N ASP A 165 -67.18 24.89 28.39
CA ASP A 165 -66.59 26.18 28.73
C ASP A 165 -67.58 27.13 29.45
N SER A 166 -67.10 28.33 29.76
CA SER A 166 -67.86 29.35 30.48
C SER A 166 -69.06 29.90 29.71
N SER A 167 -69.06 29.80 28.38
CA SER A 167 -70.18 30.16 27.52
C SER A 167 -71.29 29.09 27.53
N GLY A 168 -70.98 27.89 28.05
CA GLY A 168 -71.84 26.71 27.99
C GLY A 168 -71.64 25.89 26.72
N GLN A 169 -70.57 26.14 25.95
CA GLN A 169 -70.23 25.39 24.75
C GLN A 169 -69.59 24.07 25.15
N THR A 170 -70.08 22.98 24.56
CA THR A 170 -69.50 21.64 24.69
C THR A 170 -68.60 21.37 23.50
N LEU A 171 -67.36 20.97 23.75
CA LEU A 171 -66.39 20.56 22.73
C LEU A 171 -66.01 19.10 22.97
N GLN A 172 -66.06 18.28 21.92
CA GLN A 172 -65.77 16.85 21.96
C GLN A 172 -64.52 16.51 21.14
N TYR A 173 -63.70 15.63 21.69
CA TYR A 173 -62.43 15.18 21.12
C TYR A 173 -62.34 13.67 21.21
N SER A 174 -61.81 13.02 20.18
CA SER A 174 -61.59 11.58 20.13
C SER A 174 -60.14 11.30 20.51
N ALA A 175 -59.94 10.36 21.44
CA ALA A 175 -58.60 9.87 21.72
C ALA A 175 -58.10 9.05 20.52
N ARG A 176 -56.78 9.09 20.26
CA ARG A 176 -56.15 8.12 19.34
C ARG A 176 -56.47 6.70 19.83
N ARG A 177 -56.81 5.79 18.90
CA ARG A 177 -57.11 4.39 19.22
C ARG A 177 -55.89 3.75 19.89
N ALA A 178 -56.11 2.89 20.89
CA ALA A 178 -55.04 2.08 21.45
C ALA A 178 -54.32 1.33 20.29
N PRO A 179 -52.98 1.27 20.27
CA PRO A 179 -52.22 0.62 19.21
C PRO A 179 -52.68 -0.84 18.98
N ALA A 180 -52.57 -1.34 17.74
CA ALA A 180 -52.89 -2.75 17.46
C ALA A 180 -51.91 -3.67 18.22
N GLY A 181 -52.43 -4.60 19.05
CA GLY A 181 -51.62 -5.46 19.93
C GLY A 181 -51.37 -4.90 21.33
N TYR A 182 -52.01 -3.78 21.68
CA TYR A 182 -51.96 -3.20 23.02
C TYR A 182 -52.50 -4.15 24.10
N ASP A 183 -51.70 -4.40 25.14
CA ASP A 183 -52.11 -5.18 26.31
C ASP A 183 -53.06 -4.34 27.18
N VAL A 184 -54.29 -4.84 27.35
CA VAL A 184 -55.35 -4.22 28.16
C VAL A 184 -54.99 -4.07 29.64
N ALA A 185 -53.89 -4.67 30.10
CA ALA A 185 -53.36 -4.51 31.44
C ALA A 185 -52.50 -3.25 31.64
N ASN A 186 -51.94 -2.68 30.56
CA ASN A 186 -51.06 -1.52 30.64
C ASN A 186 -51.82 -0.19 30.61
N TRP A 187 -51.16 0.89 31.00
CA TRP A 187 -51.65 2.26 30.88
C TRP A 187 -50.99 2.95 29.69
N TYR A 188 -51.71 3.85 29.01
CA TYR A 188 -51.16 4.66 27.93
C TYR A 188 -51.60 6.12 28.04
N PRO A 189 -50.73 7.08 27.69
CA PRO A 189 -51.07 8.49 27.71
C PRO A 189 -51.92 8.88 26.50
N VAL A 190 -52.94 9.68 26.78
CA VAL A 190 -53.75 10.38 25.78
C VAL A 190 -53.51 11.87 25.97
N VAL A 191 -53.19 12.55 24.88
CA VAL A 191 -53.08 14.01 24.82
C VAL A 191 -54.07 14.50 23.79
N VAL A 192 -54.89 15.47 24.17
CA VAL A 192 -55.91 16.10 23.34
C VAL A 192 -55.56 17.58 23.16
N ASP A 193 -55.48 18.02 21.90
CA ASP A 193 -55.37 19.43 21.55
C ASP A 193 -56.73 20.11 21.75
N LEU A 194 -56.82 21.05 22.68
CA LEU A 194 -58.08 21.73 22.99
C LEU A 194 -58.47 22.75 21.91
N ASP A 195 -57.54 23.16 21.04
CA ASP A 195 -57.78 24.08 19.93
C ASP A 195 -58.43 23.37 18.71
N GLN A 196 -58.47 22.03 18.67
CA GLN A 196 -58.97 21.24 17.53
C GLN A 196 -60.02 20.19 17.94
N PRO A 197 -61.28 20.58 18.24
CA PRO A 197 -62.34 19.62 18.53
C PRO A 197 -62.81 18.87 17.28
N ASP A 198 -63.23 17.60 17.44
CA ASP A 198 -63.90 16.87 16.37
C ASP A 198 -65.30 17.43 16.11
N GLU A 199 -66.01 17.78 17.18
CA GLU A 199 -67.38 18.26 17.17
C GLU A 199 -67.60 19.25 18.32
N PHE A 200 -68.49 20.22 18.14
CA PHE A 200 -68.88 21.16 19.18
C PHE A 200 -70.35 21.57 19.06
N TRP A 201 -71.01 21.85 20.19
CA TRP A 201 -72.40 22.31 20.23
C TRP A 201 -72.72 23.07 21.52
N GLY A 202 -73.78 23.90 21.50
CA GLY A 202 -74.16 24.76 22.63
C GLY A 202 -73.22 25.95 22.83
N GLY A 203 -73.59 26.88 23.72
CA GLY A 203 -72.79 28.06 24.05
C GLY A 203 -72.39 28.95 22.86
N ALA A 204 -71.16 29.46 22.86
CA ALA A 204 -70.64 30.41 21.87
C ALA A 204 -70.58 29.87 20.43
N GLY A 205 -70.53 28.54 20.25
CA GLY A 205 -70.54 27.90 18.93
C GLY A 205 -69.31 28.23 18.06
N SER A 206 -68.18 28.60 18.66
CA SER A 206 -66.97 29.04 17.96
C SER A 206 -66.04 27.91 17.49
N GLY A 207 -66.29 26.66 17.89
CA GLY A 207 -65.34 25.56 17.71
C GLY A 207 -64.01 25.70 18.46
N VAL A 208 -63.90 26.65 19.40
CA VAL A 208 -62.71 26.89 20.24
C VAL A 208 -63.19 27.18 21.65
N VAL A 209 -62.44 26.76 22.67
CA VAL A 209 -62.78 26.99 24.09
C VAL A 209 -62.92 28.49 24.39
N SER A 210 -64.11 28.91 24.85
CA SER A 210 -64.44 30.30 25.16
C SER A 210 -64.50 30.54 26.68
N GLY A 211 -63.42 31.12 27.21
CA GLY A 211 -63.23 31.40 28.65
C GLY A 211 -62.86 30.16 29.48
N ALA A 212 -63.12 30.20 30.79
CA ALA A 212 -62.73 29.12 31.71
C ALA A 212 -63.55 27.83 31.53
N LEU A 213 -62.94 26.67 31.76
CA LEU A 213 -63.63 25.38 31.72
C LEU A 213 -64.55 25.20 32.94
N ARG A 214 -65.81 24.81 32.70
CA ARG A 214 -66.83 24.50 33.70
C ARG A 214 -66.96 23.02 34.01
N SER A 215 -66.66 22.14 33.05
CA SER A 215 -66.63 20.69 33.32
C SER A 215 -65.69 19.97 32.37
N VAL A 216 -65.03 18.92 32.87
CA VAL A 216 -64.28 17.93 32.07
C VAL A 216 -65.01 16.59 32.19
N ARG A 217 -65.12 15.88 31.07
CA ARG A 217 -65.85 14.62 30.98
C ARG A 217 -65.05 13.59 30.19
N VAL A 218 -64.86 12.42 30.77
CA VAL A 218 -64.27 11.27 30.09
C VAL A 218 -65.41 10.34 29.64
N LEU A 219 -65.40 9.96 28.37
CA LEU A 219 -66.48 9.23 27.71
C LEU A 219 -65.93 7.92 27.14
N VAL A 220 -66.68 6.83 27.36
CA VAL A 220 -66.43 5.53 26.74
C VAL A 220 -67.63 5.13 25.88
N SER A 221 -67.34 4.68 24.67
CA SER A 221 -68.30 4.17 23.68
C SER A 221 -67.71 2.97 22.95
N THR A 222 -68.47 2.27 22.10
CA THR A 222 -67.97 1.16 21.27
C THR A 222 -68.24 1.42 19.79
N GLU A 223 -67.63 0.63 18.91
CA GLU A 223 -67.97 0.63 17.47
C GLU A 223 -69.43 0.22 17.27
N THR A 224 -70.16 1.02 16.49
CA THR A 224 -71.61 0.91 16.28
C THR A 224 -72.06 -0.54 16.04
N GLY A 225 -72.91 -1.06 16.93
CA GLY A 225 -73.67 -2.30 16.71
C GLY A 225 -73.18 -3.57 17.41
N ARG A 226 -72.21 -3.50 18.35
CA ARG A 226 -71.80 -4.66 19.16
C ARG A 226 -72.16 -4.49 20.64
N ALA A 227 -72.73 -5.55 21.21
CA ALA A 227 -72.89 -5.66 22.65
C ALA A 227 -71.53 -5.93 23.30
N GLU A 228 -71.19 -5.19 24.35
CA GLU A 228 -69.91 -5.30 25.04
C GLU A 228 -70.10 -4.96 26.52
N SER A 229 -69.40 -5.68 27.40
CA SER A 229 -69.28 -5.31 28.81
C SER A 229 -67.82 -5.34 29.20
N ALA A 230 -67.29 -4.21 29.64
CA ALA A 230 -65.91 -4.06 30.03
C ALA A 230 -65.73 -2.83 30.94
N SER A 231 -64.48 -2.53 31.28
CA SER A 231 -64.12 -1.39 32.12
C SER A 231 -63.10 -0.51 31.40
N ALA A 232 -63.21 0.80 31.57
CA ALA A 232 -62.19 1.76 31.17
C ALA A 232 -61.70 2.49 32.41
N TRP A 233 -60.38 2.64 32.53
CA TRP A 233 -59.74 3.34 33.62
C TRP A 233 -59.12 4.65 33.14
N PHE A 234 -59.14 5.67 33.99
CA PHE A 234 -58.62 7.01 33.73
C PHE A 234 -57.82 7.48 34.94
N ASP A 235 -56.65 8.04 34.70
CA ASP A 235 -55.75 8.52 35.74
C ASP A 235 -55.01 9.78 35.27
N ASP A 236 -54.44 10.55 36.21
CA ASP A 236 -53.66 11.77 35.96
C ASP A 236 -54.30 12.75 34.96
N ILE A 237 -55.51 13.25 35.26
CA ILE A 237 -56.18 14.22 34.39
C ILE A 237 -55.57 15.61 34.59
N GLU A 238 -54.93 16.12 33.54
CA GLU A 238 -54.08 17.30 33.60
C GLU A 238 -54.34 18.25 32.44
N LEU A 239 -54.34 19.56 32.72
CA LEU A 239 -54.27 20.62 31.72
C LEU A 239 -52.81 20.96 31.44
N LEU A 240 -52.53 21.32 30.19
CA LEU A 240 -51.21 21.74 29.74
C LEU A 240 -51.29 23.14 29.13
N SER A 241 -50.32 23.99 29.47
CA SER A 241 -50.24 25.37 28.95
C SER A 241 -49.80 25.41 27.47
N ALA A 242 -49.27 24.30 26.95
CA ALA A 242 -48.91 24.08 25.55
C ALA A 242 -49.14 22.60 25.19
N MET A 243 -49.29 22.30 23.89
CA MET A 243 -49.23 20.91 23.43
C MET A 243 -47.88 20.30 23.86
N PRO A 244 -47.87 19.12 24.52
CA PRO A 244 -46.64 18.41 24.76
C PRO A 244 -46.16 17.93 23.39
N THR A 245 -45.19 18.64 22.84
CA THR A 245 -44.37 18.13 21.75
C THR A 245 -43.67 16.90 22.32
N VAL A 246 -44.21 15.71 22.04
CA VAL A 246 -43.32 14.55 21.88
C VAL A 246 -42.37 15.01 20.79
N ALA A 247 -41.12 15.30 21.14
CA ALA A 247 -40.12 15.57 20.13
C ALA A 247 -40.23 14.43 19.13
N ALA A 248 -40.57 14.76 17.87
CA ALA A 248 -40.40 13.79 16.81
C ALA A 248 -38.98 13.25 16.96
N PRO A 249 -38.77 11.92 16.95
CA PRO A 249 -37.44 11.38 17.14
C PRO A 249 -36.48 12.09 16.19
N SER A 250 -35.54 12.83 16.76
CA SER A 250 -34.56 13.61 16.00
C SER A 250 -33.34 12.74 15.78
N PHE A 251 -32.62 13.00 14.70
CA PHE A 251 -31.30 12.40 14.52
C PHE A 251 -30.39 12.77 15.70
N ALA A 252 -29.75 11.76 16.29
CA ALA A 252 -28.64 11.91 17.21
C ALA A 252 -27.37 11.58 16.44
N ASP A 253 -26.43 12.52 16.36
CA ASP A 253 -25.21 12.39 15.55
C ASP A 253 -25.48 12.02 14.06
N GLY A 254 -26.55 12.56 13.48
CA GLY A 254 -26.92 12.33 12.08
C GLY A 254 -27.58 10.97 11.79
N ALA A 255 -27.89 10.18 12.82
CA ALA A 255 -28.56 8.88 12.70
C ALA A 255 -29.73 8.74 13.68
N LEU A 256 -30.74 7.95 13.29
CA LEU A 256 -31.90 7.63 14.11
C LEU A 256 -32.16 6.13 14.02
N MET A 257 -31.78 5.39 15.06
CA MET A 257 -32.06 3.96 15.16
C MET A 257 -33.58 3.76 15.28
N LEU A 258 -34.17 3.11 14.28
CA LEU A 258 -35.58 2.74 14.30
C LEU A 258 -35.79 1.46 15.10
N ASP A 259 -34.88 0.50 14.91
CA ASP A 259 -34.95 -0.78 15.58
C ASP A 259 -33.62 -1.53 15.53
N ASP A 260 -33.02 -1.78 16.70
CA ASP A 260 -31.81 -2.57 16.89
C ASP A 260 -32.10 -4.03 17.27
N PHE A 261 -33.38 -4.39 17.43
CA PHE A 261 -33.86 -5.74 17.78
C PHE A 261 -33.43 -6.29 19.14
N GLU A 262 -32.73 -5.51 19.97
CA GLU A 262 -32.20 -5.94 21.26
C GLU A 262 -33.16 -5.81 22.44
N GLY A 263 -32.94 -6.62 23.48
CA GLY A 263 -33.56 -6.43 24.80
C GLY A 263 -35.07 -6.72 24.91
N ARG A 264 -35.67 -7.38 23.90
CA ARG A 264 -37.13 -7.62 23.84
C ARG A 264 -37.51 -9.10 23.60
N PRO A 265 -38.64 -9.58 24.19
CA PRO A 265 -39.02 -10.98 24.13
C PRO A 265 -39.77 -11.40 22.85
N ALA A 266 -40.20 -10.44 22.02
CA ALA A 266 -40.99 -10.68 20.80
C ALA A 266 -40.68 -9.60 19.73
N VAL A 267 -40.92 -9.93 18.45
CA VAL A 267 -40.59 -9.06 17.31
C VAL A 267 -41.58 -7.89 17.10
N ALA A 268 -42.59 -7.76 17.98
CA ALA A 268 -43.50 -6.61 17.96
C ALA A 268 -42.70 -5.30 18.10
N PRO A 269 -43.05 -4.22 17.38
CA PRO A 269 -44.31 -3.95 16.67
C PRO A 269 -44.36 -4.41 15.20
N TRP A 270 -43.39 -5.22 14.73
CA TRP A 270 -43.38 -5.68 13.35
C TRP A 270 -44.54 -6.63 13.05
N THR A 271 -45.21 -6.42 11.92
CA THR A 271 -46.27 -7.30 11.41
C THR A 271 -45.90 -7.85 10.04
N SER A 272 -46.31 -9.07 9.72
CA SER A 272 -46.17 -9.62 8.36
C SER A 272 -47.42 -9.42 7.54
N TRP A 273 -47.24 -9.21 6.24
CA TRP A 273 -48.30 -9.27 5.25
C TRP A 273 -47.80 -9.98 3.98
N HIS A 274 -48.71 -10.56 3.21
CA HIS A 274 -48.43 -11.22 1.93
C HIS A 274 -49.59 -10.99 0.97
N THR A 275 -49.34 -11.06 -0.33
CA THR A 275 -50.41 -10.90 -1.33
C THR A 275 -51.45 -12.01 -1.24
N SER A 276 -52.73 -11.67 -1.43
CA SER A 276 -53.84 -12.63 -1.52
C SER A 276 -53.70 -13.50 -2.77
N GLY A 277 -53.03 -14.64 -2.62
CA GLY A 277 -52.89 -15.71 -3.59
C GLY A 277 -52.68 -17.01 -2.83
N SER A 278 -53.22 -18.11 -3.34
CA SER A 278 -53.10 -19.42 -2.67
C SER A 278 -51.63 -19.85 -2.63
N GLY A 279 -51.07 -20.05 -1.43
CA GLY A 279 -49.74 -20.65 -1.25
C GLY A 279 -48.60 -19.72 -0.82
N THR A 280 -48.84 -18.46 -0.47
CA THR A 280 -47.81 -17.58 0.11
C THR A 280 -47.94 -17.48 1.63
N ALA A 281 -46.88 -17.80 2.35
CA ALA A 281 -46.79 -17.60 3.81
C ALA A 281 -45.69 -16.59 4.14
N ALA A 282 -45.97 -15.71 5.11
CA ALA A 282 -45.01 -14.75 5.65
C ALA A 282 -45.16 -14.68 7.18
N SER A 283 -44.09 -14.97 7.92
CA SER A 283 -44.06 -14.84 9.37
C SER A 283 -42.82 -14.10 9.81
N VAL A 284 -42.99 -13.16 10.75
CA VAL A 284 -41.89 -12.46 11.39
C VAL A 284 -41.64 -13.08 12.76
N THR A 285 -40.38 -13.40 13.06
CA THR A 285 -39.93 -13.90 14.36
C THR A 285 -38.64 -13.21 14.80
N LEU A 286 -38.24 -13.37 16.07
CA LEU A 286 -36.90 -13.01 16.54
C LEU A 286 -35.96 -14.21 16.34
N GLY A 287 -34.79 -13.96 15.76
CA GLY A 287 -33.73 -14.95 15.55
C GLY A 287 -32.36 -14.42 15.99
N ALA A 288 -31.31 -15.18 15.69
CA ALA A 288 -29.93 -14.77 15.99
C ALA A 288 -29.44 -13.65 15.05
N GLY A 289 -28.90 -12.60 15.64
CA GLY A 289 -28.33 -11.40 15.03
C GLY A 289 -26.84 -11.51 14.68
N ASP A 290 -26.22 -10.36 14.44
CA ASP A 290 -24.78 -10.24 14.17
C ASP A 290 -23.97 -10.32 15.48
N ALA A 291 -22.83 -11.01 15.50
CA ALA A 291 -21.96 -11.10 16.69
C ALA A 291 -22.68 -11.46 18.03
N SER A 292 -23.62 -12.41 18.02
CA SER A 292 -24.41 -12.91 19.18
C SER A 292 -25.52 -12.00 19.74
N THR A 293 -26.07 -11.12 18.91
CA THR A 293 -27.26 -10.28 19.19
C THR A 293 -28.58 -10.94 18.74
N HIS A 294 -29.72 -10.25 18.86
CA HIS A 294 -31.01 -10.62 18.27
C HIS A 294 -31.22 -9.93 16.92
N ALA A 295 -32.03 -10.52 16.04
CA ALA A 295 -32.43 -9.90 14.78
C ALA A 295 -33.86 -10.28 14.40
N MET A 296 -34.52 -9.46 13.59
CA MET A 296 -35.77 -9.87 12.95
C MET A 296 -35.49 -10.91 11.88
N ARG A 297 -36.24 -12.00 11.89
CA ARG A 297 -36.28 -13.02 10.85
C ARG A 297 -37.64 -13.01 10.17
N LEU A 298 -37.66 -12.74 8.86
CA LEU A 298 -38.82 -12.89 7.99
C LEU A 298 -38.70 -14.21 7.24
N ASP A 299 -39.49 -15.21 7.64
CA ASP A 299 -39.64 -16.47 6.91
C ASP A 299 -40.71 -16.31 5.82
N TYR A 300 -40.38 -16.74 4.60
CA TYR A 300 -41.27 -16.69 3.46
C TYR A 300 -41.32 -18.03 2.73
N ALA A 301 -42.48 -18.36 2.19
CA ALA A 301 -42.66 -19.50 1.29
C ALA A 301 -43.59 -19.10 0.15
N PHE A 302 -43.09 -19.18 -1.08
CA PHE A 302 -43.85 -19.00 -2.32
C PHE A 302 -44.16 -20.39 -2.88
N ASP A 303 -45.41 -20.86 -2.77
CA ASP A 303 -45.86 -22.11 -3.39
C ASP A 303 -46.49 -21.82 -4.77
N CYS A 304 -46.10 -22.61 -5.78
CA CYS A 304 -46.58 -22.50 -7.16
C CYS A 304 -47.38 -23.76 -7.61
N THR A 305 -47.82 -24.62 -6.69
CA THR A 305 -48.46 -25.92 -7.02
C THR A 305 -49.93 -25.85 -7.44
N LEU A 306 -50.60 -24.70 -7.31
CA LEU A 306 -51.99 -24.54 -7.76
C LEU A 306 -52.04 -24.01 -9.21
N VAL A 307 -52.42 -24.90 -10.12
CA VAL A 307 -52.52 -24.65 -11.56
C VAL A 307 -53.63 -23.63 -11.84
N GLY A 308 -53.26 -22.43 -12.32
CA GLY A 308 -54.19 -21.53 -13.02
C GLY A 308 -54.20 -20.03 -12.66
N SER A 309 -53.48 -19.57 -11.63
CA SER A 309 -53.41 -18.13 -11.32
C SER A 309 -52.17 -17.78 -10.48
N ASN A 310 -51.38 -16.81 -10.95
CA ASN A 310 -50.22 -16.13 -10.35
C ASN A 310 -49.67 -16.71 -9.03
N CYS A 311 -48.43 -17.21 -9.04
CA CYS A 311 -47.66 -17.41 -7.80
C CYS A 311 -47.69 -16.09 -7.00
N GLY A 312 -47.94 -16.15 -5.68
CA GLY A 312 -47.94 -14.93 -4.88
C GLY A 312 -46.61 -14.18 -5.01
N GLN A 313 -46.70 -12.86 -5.15
CA GLN A 313 -45.63 -12.06 -5.76
C GLN A 313 -44.62 -11.54 -4.74
N PHE A 314 -45.03 -11.36 -3.48
CA PHE A 314 -44.16 -10.84 -2.43
C PHE A 314 -44.65 -11.14 -1.00
N ALA A 315 -43.70 -11.24 -0.08
CA ALA A 315 -43.89 -11.27 1.37
C ALA A 315 -43.26 -10.01 1.98
N LEU A 316 -43.87 -9.41 3.00
CA LEU A 316 -43.33 -8.20 3.61
C LEU A 316 -43.47 -8.16 5.14
N ALA A 317 -42.51 -7.48 5.78
CA ALA A 317 -42.56 -7.08 7.17
C ALA A 317 -42.81 -5.57 7.24
N ILE A 318 -43.77 -5.16 8.08
CA ILE A 318 -44.26 -3.78 8.24
C ILE A 318 -43.90 -3.30 9.64
N LEU A 319 -43.16 -2.19 9.69
CA LEU A 319 -43.02 -1.36 10.89
C LEU A 319 -43.91 -0.13 10.71
N ALA A 320 -45.02 -0.08 11.44
CA ALA A 320 -45.83 1.13 11.55
C ALA A 320 -45.28 2.00 12.69
N VAL A 321 -45.03 3.28 12.42
CA VAL A 321 -44.44 4.19 13.41
C VAL A 321 -45.51 5.13 14.00
N PRO A 322 -45.52 5.31 15.34
CA PRO A 322 -46.64 5.97 16.04
C PRO A 322 -46.65 7.51 15.92
N ALA A 323 -45.57 8.12 15.43
CA ALA A 323 -45.45 9.54 15.10
C ALA A 323 -44.71 9.68 13.76
N ASP A 324 -44.99 10.76 13.01
CA ASP A 324 -44.30 11.02 11.75
C ASP A 324 -42.80 11.16 12.03
N LEU A 325 -41.99 10.21 11.54
CA LEU A 325 -40.54 10.32 11.62
C LEU A 325 -40.07 11.47 10.73
N PRO A 326 -38.96 12.15 11.07
CA PRO A 326 -38.42 13.19 10.21
C PRO A 326 -38.08 12.64 8.83
N ALA A 327 -38.13 13.51 7.81
CA ALA A 327 -37.58 13.18 6.51
C ALA A 327 -36.10 12.82 6.66
N ALA A 328 -35.71 11.69 6.09
CA ALA A 328 -34.35 11.17 6.13
C ALA A 328 -33.79 11.14 4.71
N ALA A 329 -32.48 11.29 4.58
CA ALA A 329 -31.81 11.19 3.28
C ALA A 329 -31.47 9.74 2.93
N ALA A 330 -31.27 8.87 3.92
CA ALA A 330 -31.04 7.44 3.68
C ALA A 330 -31.62 6.53 4.76
N LEU A 331 -31.80 5.25 4.43
CA LEU A 331 -32.12 4.16 5.36
C LEU A 331 -31.03 3.09 5.30
N GLN A 332 -30.44 2.77 6.44
CA GLN A 332 -29.41 1.75 6.62
C GLN A 332 -29.94 0.55 7.39
N LEU A 333 -29.52 -0.66 7.02
CA LEU A 333 -29.79 -1.89 7.77
C LEU A 333 -28.69 -2.93 7.56
N ARG A 334 -28.52 -3.85 8.52
CA ARG A 334 -27.75 -5.09 8.36
C ARG A 334 -28.69 -6.19 7.92
N THR A 335 -28.29 -7.03 6.97
CA THR A 335 -29.13 -8.13 6.50
C THR A 335 -28.33 -9.35 6.08
N ARG A 336 -28.98 -10.52 6.15
CA ARG A 336 -28.53 -11.77 5.53
C ARG A 336 -29.71 -12.59 5.03
N SER A 337 -29.51 -13.37 3.97
CA SER A 337 -30.58 -14.15 3.34
C SER A 337 -30.12 -15.55 2.97
N THR A 338 -30.93 -16.58 3.26
CA THR A 338 -30.61 -18.00 2.99
C THR A 338 -30.53 -18.35 1.51
N LEU A 339 -31.13 -17.53 0.64
CA LEU A 339 -31.14 -17.61 -0.82
C LEU A 339 -31.11 -16.17 -1.35
N GLY A 340 -30.50 -15.92 -2.51
CA GLY A 340 -30.30 -14.58 -3.07
C GLY A 340 -31.57 -13.85 -3.54
N ALA A 341 -32.68 -13.95 -2.80
CA ALA A 341 -33.94 -13.25 -3.00
C ALA A 341 -33.73 -11.73 -3.04
N GLU A 342 -34.60 -11.05 -3.78
CA GLU A 342 -34.50 -9.60 -3.95
C GLU A 342 -35.19 -8.88 -2.80
N LEU A 343 -34.40 -8.13 -2.02
CA LEU A 343 -34.90 -7.23 -0.99
C LEU A 343 -35.21 -5.87 -1.61
N LYS A 344 -36.43 -5.40 -1.42
CA LYS A 344 -36.83 -4.01 -1.70
C LYS A 344 -37.36 -3.35 -0.43
N ILE A 345 -37.29 -2.03 -0.38
CA ILE A 345 -37.82 -1.25 0.74
C ILE A 345 -38.98 -0.40 0.21
N ARG A 346 -40.06 -0.29 0.99
CA ARG A 346 -41.10 0.71 0.76
C ARG A 346 -41.24 1.62 1.97
N ILE A 347 -41.45 2.90 1.70
CA ILE A 347 -41.75 3.93 2.69
C ILE A 347 -43.16 4.45 2.40
N VAL A 348 -44.01 4.53 3.43
CA VAL A 348 -45.27 5.28 3.36
C VAL A 348 -45.08 6.58 4.12
N ASP A 349 -45.35 7.71 3.47
CA ASP A 349 -45.15 9.04 4.06
C ASP A 349 -46.45 9.63 4.66
N GLY A 350 -46.32 10.81 5.28
CA GLY A 350 -47.41 11.57 5.91
C GLY A 350 -48.59 11.91 5.00
N SER A 351 -48.36 11.95 3.68
CA SER A 351 -49.42 12.15 2.68
C SER A 351 -50.18 10.87 2.33
N GLY A 352 -49.70 9.72 2.78
CA GLY A 352 -50.16 8.39 2.39
C GLY A 352 -49.56 7.90 1.07
N GLN A 353 -48.50 8.53 0.57
CA GLN A 353 -47.79 8.10 -0.63
C GLN A 353 -46.85 6.94 -0.30
N THR A 354 -46.81 5.93 -1.18
CA THR A 354 -45.86 4.83 -1.14
C THR A 354 -44.69 5.09 -2.10
N LEU A 355 -43.46 5.00 -1.59
CA LEU A 355 -42.21 5.11 -2.35
C LEU A 355 -41.47 3.77 -2.25
N GLN A 356 -41.02 3.21 -3.37
CA GLN A 356 -40.33 1.92 -3.44
C GLN A 356 -38.90 2.09 -3.92
N TYR A 357 -37.98 1.38 -3.27
CA TYR A 357 -36.54 1.47 -3.49
C TYR A 357 -35.92 0.08 -3.63
N ALA A 358 -35.02 -0.09 -4.59
CA ALA A 358 -34.13 -1.23 -4.69
C ALA A 358 -33.02 -1.15 -3.64
N THR A 359 -32.61 -2.30 -3.11
CA THR A 359 -31.44 -2.41 -2.24
C THR A 359 -30.24 -2.95 -3.01
N THR A 360 -29.03 -2.74 -2.47
CA THR A 360 -27.82 -3.40 -2.97
C THR A 360 -27.99 -4.92 -2.86
N ARG A 361 -27.75 -5.62 -3.97
CA ARG A 361 -27.89 -7.07 -4.05
C ARG A 361 -26.83 -7.74 -3.17
N ALA A 362 -27.18 -8.83 -2.49
CA ALA A 362 -26.18 -9.72 -1.89
C ALA A 362 -25.16 -10.13 -2.98
N PRO A 363 -23.83 -10.09 -2.69
CA PRO A 363 -22.79 -10.42 -3.66
C PRO A 363 -23.03 -11.77 -4.35
N ALA A 364 -22.63 -11.93 -5.60
CA ALA A 364 -22.71 -13.24 -6.26
C ALA A 364 -21.65 -14.18 -5.64
N GLY A 365 -22.07 -15.33 -5.10
CA GLY A 365 -21.20 -16.22 -4.29
C GLY A 365 -21.22 -15.95 -2.79
N TYR A 366 -22.09 -15.04 -2.34
CA TYR A 366 -22.31 -14.70 -0.93
C TYR A 366 -22.72 -15.91 -0.10
N ASP A 367 -21.99 -16.14 1.01
CA ASP A 367 -22.33 -17.10 2.04
C ASP A 367 -23.63 -16.65 2.72
N PRO A 368 -24.72 -17.44 2.62
CA PRO A 368 -26.01 -17.09 3.24
C PRO A 368 -25.96 -16.89 4.76
N ALA A 369 -24.87 -17.30 5.42
CA ALA A 369 -24.65 -17.13 6.85
C ALA A 369 -24.06 -15.76 7.26
N GLN A 370 -23.35 -15.06 6.36
CA GLN A 370 -22.63 -13.81 6.66
C GLN A 370 -23.57 -12.60 6.69
N TRP A 371 -23.28 -11.55 7.46
CA TRP A 371 -24.08 -10.31 7.47
C TRP A 371 -23.49 -9.24 6.54
N TYR A 372 -24.32 -8.52 5.78
CA TYR A 372 -23.90 -7.34 4.99
C TYR A 372 -24.74 -6.10 5.32
N SER A 373 -24.20 -4.92 5.03
CA SER A 373 -24.91 -3.64 5.24
C SER A 373 -25.55 -3.17 3.93
N ALA A 374 -26.83 -2.82 3.97
CA ALA A 374 -27.56 -2.18 2.87
C ALA A 374 -27.91 -0.74 3.25
N VAL A 375 -27.65 0.21 2.35
CA VAL A 375 -28.02 1.62 2.49
C VAL A 375 -28.87 2.02 1.28
N VAL A 376 -30.01 2.65 1.53
CA VAL A 376 -30.96 3.09 0.51
C VAL A 376 -31.06 4.61 0.53
N ASP A 377 -30.84 5.25 -0.61
CA ASP A 377 -31.09 6.68 -0.83
C ASP A 377 -32.59 6.94 -0.91
N LEU A 378 -33.13 7.66 0.08
CA LEU A 378 -34.56 7.93 0.17
C LEU A 378 -35.01 9.07 -0.77
N GLY A 379 -34.07 9.83 -1.35
CA GLY A 379 -34.32 10.89 -2.33
C GLY A 379 -34.51 10.38 -3.77
N ALA A 380 -34.20 9.11 -4.05
CA ALA A 380 -34.24 8.52 -5.40
C ALA A 380 -35.07 7.21 -5.45
N PRO A 381 -36.40 7.26 -5.31
CA PRO A 381 -37.26 6.08 -5.43
C PRO A 381 -37.29 5.53 -6.85
N ASP A 382 -37.29 4.20 -7.00
CA ASP A 382 -37.46 3.53 -8.31
C ASP A 382 -38.89 3.72 -8.84
N GLU A 383 -39.87 3.64 -7.95
CA GLU A 383 -41.29 3.72 -8.24
C GLU A 383 -42.02 4.40 -7.08
N HIS A 384 -43.14 5.07 -7.36
CA HIS A 384 -43.99 5.66 -6.32
C HIS A 384 -45.45 5.75 -6.75
N TRP A 385 -46.38 5.61 -5.80
CA TRP A 385 -47.83 5.66 -6.05
C TRP A 385 -48.63 5.98 -4.77
N GLY A 386 -49.89 6.39 -4.93
CA GLY A 386 -50.76 6.77 -3.80
C GLY A 386 -50.38 8.10 -3.15
N GLY A 387 -51.23 8.63 -2.26
CA GLY A 387 -51.01 9.90 -1.56
C GLY A 387 -50.73 11.09 -2.50
N ALA A 388 -49.73 11.90 -2.16
CA ALA A 388 -49.30 13.05 -2.96
C ALA A 388 -48.71 12.69 -4.34
N ALA A 389 -48.20 11.45 -4.50
CA ALA A 389 -47.54 10.96 -5.71
C ALA A 389 -46.43 11.90 -6.27
N SER A 390 -45.67 12.58 -5.39
CA SER A 390 -44.65 13.58 -5.77
C SER A 390 -43.30 12.98 -6.17
N GLY A 391 -42.99 11.79 -5.66
CA GLY A 391 -41.70 11.13 -5.83
C GLY A 391 -40.68 11.55 -4.77
N THR A 392 -41.11 12.28 -3.74
CA THR A 392 -40.32 12.70 -2.59
C THR A 392 -41.13 12.52 -1.30
N ILE A 393 -40.47 12.27 -0.17
CA ILE A 393 -41.15 12.08 1.12
C ILE A 393 -41.87 13.37 1.53
N THR A 394 -43.18 13.28 1.74
CA THR A 394 -44.05 14.40 2.10
C THR A 394 -44.76 14.14 3.43
N GLY A 395 -44.50 14.98 4.44
CA GLY A 395 -45.18 14.89 5.75
C GLY A 395 -44.58 13.88 6.74
N GLY A 396 -43.30 13.52 6.59
CA GLY A 396 -42.61 12.55 7.46
C GLY A 396 -42.90 11.10 7.10
N ILE A 397 -42.21 10.14 7.72
CA ILE A 397 -42.39 8.70 7.43
C ILE A 397 -43.40 8.08 8.42
N GLN A 398 -44.43 7.41 7.91
CA GLN A 398 -45.51 6.75 8.66
C GLN A 398 -45.33 5.22 8.78
N SER A 399 -44.69 4.59 7.80
CA SER A 399 -44.30 3.18 7.91
C SER A 399 -43.12 2.81 7.01
N VAL A 400 -42.36 1.81 7.45
CA VAL A 400 -41.26 1.18 6.71
C VAL A 400 -41.63 -0.27 6.41
N HIS A 401 -41.59 -0.67 5.14
CA HIS A 401 -41.90 -2.03 4.71
C HIS A 401 -40.66 -2.67 4.08
N LEU A 402 -40.34 -3.89 4.53
CA LEU A 402 -39.24 -4.70 4.01
C LEU A 402 -39.84 -5.83 3.17
N LEU A 403 -39.58 -5.79 1.86
CA LEU A 403 -40.23 -6.60 0.83
C LEU A 403 -39.29 -7.66 0.28
N VAL A 404 -39.73 -8.91 0.23
CA VAL A 404 -39.05 -10.01 -0.47
C VAL A 404 -39.89 -10.47 -1.66
N MET A 405 -39.26 -10.57 -2.84
CA MET A 405 -39.93 -10.98 -4.10
C MET A 405 -39.24 -12.19 -4.75
N THR A 406 -40.02 -13.03 -5.46
CA THR A 406 -39.51 -14.16 -6.26
C THR A 406 -38.99 -13.68 -7.63
N ARG A 407 -37.77 -14.08 -8.01
CA ARG A 407 -37.14 -13.69 -9.30
C ARG A 407 -37.55 -14.55 -10.49
N THR A 408 -38.08 -15.75 -10.27
CA THR A 408 -38.15 -16.78 -11.32
C THR A 408 -39.55 -17.29 -11.63
N GLY A 409 -40.57 -16.84 -10.88
CA GLY A 409 -41.92 -17.42 -10.98
C GLY A 409 -41.96 -18.91 -10.61
N ARG A 410 -41.01 -19.40 -9.81
CA ARG A 410 -40.93 -20.77 -9.31
C ARG A 410 -41.20 -20.81 -7.80
N ALA A 411 -41.58 -21.98 -7.30
CA ALA A 411 -41.75 -22.20 -5.87
C ALA A 411 -40.42 -22.05 -5.13
N GLU A 412 -40.36 -21.21 -4.10
CA GLU A 412 -39.15 -20.87 -3.35
C GLU A 412 -39.49 -20.55 -1.90
N ALA A 413 -38.75 -21.10 -0.94
CA ALA A 413 -38.91 -20.82 0.48
C ALA A 413 -37.54 -20.52 1.12
N GLY A 414 -37.52 -19.58 2.06
CA GLY A 414 -36.30 -19.11 2.69
C GLY A 414 -36.57 -18.15 3.84
N SER A 415 -35.49 -17.57 4.38
CA SER A 415 -35.57 -16.56 5.44
C SER A 415 -34.63 -15.40 5.19
N LEU A 416 -35.11 -14.20 5.47
CA LEU A 416 -34.33 -12.96 5.49
C LEU A 416 -34.18 -12.51 6.95
N SER A 417 -32.94 -12.30 7.40
CA SER A 417 -32.66 -11.68 8.70
C SER A 417 -32.26 -10.22 8.52
N ILE A 418 -32.75 -9.36 9.42
CA ILE A 418 -32.51 -7.91 9.41
C ILE A 418 -32.20 -7.45 10.83
N ASP A 419 -31.19 -6.61 10.95
CA ASP A 419 -30.65 -6.07 12.20
C ASP A 419 -30.25 -4.59 11.99
N ASN A 420 -30.17 -3.79 13.06
CA ASN A 420 -29.72 -2.39 13.07
C ASN A 420 -30.40 -1.47 12.03
N LEU A 421 -31.74 -1.41 12.01
CA LEU A 421 -32.49 -0.57 11.09
C LEU A 421 -32.41 0.92 11.52
N THR A 422 -31.76 1.75 10.72
CA THR A 422 -31.38 3.14 11.08
C THR A 422 -31.72 4.12 9.96
N LEU A 423 -32.42 5.22 10.25
CA LEU A 423 -32.54 6.37 9.34
C LEU A 423 -31.33 7.29 9.48
N LEU A 424 -30.89 7.90 8.38
CA LEU A 424 -29.76 8.83 8.37
C LEU A 424 -30.23 10.22 7.91
N GLU A 425 -29.84 11.26 8.66
CA GLU A 425 -30.19 12.66 8.41
C GLU A 425 -29.63 13.16 7.07
N HIS A 426 -28.41 12.71 6.80
CA HIS A 426 -27.71 12.93 5.56
C HIS A 426 -27.46 11.57 4.93
N LEU A 427 -27.48 11.52 3.59
CA LEU A 427 -26.76 10.45 2.92
C LEU A 427 -25.34 10.49 3.52
N PRO A 428 -24.78 9.36 3.98
CA PRO A 428 -23.37 9.34 4.32
C PRO A 428 -22.66 9.99 3.15
N PRO A 429 -21.88 11.07 3.39
CA PRO A 429 -21.49 11.99 2.33
C PRO A 429 -20.91 11.16 1.19
N PRO A 430 -21.48 11.24 -0.03
CA PRO A 430 -20.67 10.86 -1.18
C PRO A 430 -19.53 11.86 -1.14
N GLU A 431 -18.31 11.43 -0.85
CA GLU A 431 -17.17 12.33 -0.98
C GLU A 431 -17.25 12.93 -2.39
N LEU A 432 -17.56 14.22 -2.44
CA LEU A 432 -17.41 15.02 -3.64
C LEU A 432 -15.93 14.93 -3.99
N PRO A 433 -15.57 14.81 -5.28
CA PRO A 433 -14.17 14.83 -5.63
C PRO A 433 -13.53 16.13 -5.13
N THR A 434 -12.73 16.06 -4.07
CA THR A 434 -12.16 17.26 -3.46
C THR A 434 -11.07 17.77 -4.38
N PHE A 435 -11.22 19.01 -4.86
CA PHE A 435 -10.22 19.65 -5.69
C PHE A 435 -9.16 20.32 -4.83
N VAL A 436 -7.96 19.72 -4.76
CA VAL A 436 -6.81 20.25 -4.01
C VAL A 436 -5.59 20.20 -4.91
N GLY A 437 -4.92 21.34 -5.10
CA GLY A 437 -3.63 21.39 -5.81
C GLY A 437 -3.66 20.92 -7.28
N GLY A 438 -4.77 21.10 -8.01
CA GLY A 438 -4.87 20.65 -9.41
C GLY A 438 -5.38 19.21 -9.58
N ARG A 439 -5.76 18.54 -8.49
CA ARG A 439 -6.24 17.15 -8.47
C ARG A 439 -7.66 17.07 -7.89
N TRP A 440 -8.54 16.34 -8.55
CA TRP A 440 -9.82 15.89 -7.97
C TRP A 440 -9.61 14.48 -7.41
N ARG A 441 -9.63 14.32 -6.09
CA ARG A 441 -9.59 13.01 -5.44
C ARG A 441 -10.92 12.30 -5.70
N VAL A 442 -10.94 11.16 -6.40
CA VAL A 442 -12.19 10.43 -6.68
C VAL A 442 -12.49 9.42 -5.57
N ASP A 443 -11.48 8.66 -5.15
CA ASP A 443 -11.58 7.70 -4.04
C ASP A 443 -10.17 7.26 -3.60
N ASP A 444 -9.82 7.41 -2.33
CA ASP A 444 -8.57 6.90 -1.74
C ASP A 444 -8.78 5.65 -0.88
N PHE A 445 -10.01 5.15 -0.75
CA PHE A 445 -10.39 3.90 -0.06
C PHE A 445 -10.03 3.77 1.44
N GLU A 446 -9.25 4.68 2.01
CA GLU A 446 -8.73 4.62 3.38
C GLU A 446 -9.77 4.99 4.45
N ASP A 447 -10.70 5.87 4.10
CA ASP A 447 -11.67 6.46 5.01
C ASP A 447 -12.90 5.56 5.29
N ARG A 448 -13.02 4.41 4.63
CA ARG A 448 -14.25 3.60 4.60
C ARG A 448 -14.07 2.13 4.94
N ALA A 449 -15.12 1.57 5.55
CA ALA A 449 -15.20 0.14 5.89
C ALA A 449 -15.82 -0.72 4.77
N VAL A 450 -16.43 -0.10 3.76
CA VAL A 450 -17.15 -0.76 2.66
C VAL A 450 -16.96 0.00 1.34
N LEU A 451 -17.17 -0.69 0.20
CA LEU A 451 -16.95 -0.14 -1.15
C LEU A 451 -18.05 0.80 -1.66
N ALA A 452 -19.11 1.08 -0.90
CA ALA A 452 -20.12 2.06 -1.33
C ALA A 452 -19.45 3.45 -1.52
N PRO A 453 -19.85 4.26 -2.51
CA PRO A 453 -20.88 4.06 -3.54
C PRO A 453 -20.41 3.44 -4.88
N TRP A 454 -19.40 2.57 -4.89
CA TRP A 454 -19.05 1.79 -6.08
C TRP A 454 -20.11 0.72 -6.38
N THR A 455 -20.42 0.53 -7.66
CA THR A 455 -21.31 -0.53 -8.15
C THR A 455 -20.53 -1.48 -9.05
N PHE A 456 -20.86 -2.77 -9.02
CA PHE A 456 -20.08 -3.79 -9.73
C PHE A 456 -20.94 -4.55 -10.73
N TRP A 457 -20.35 -4.88 -11.88
CA TRP A 457 -21.04 -5.52 -12.99
C TRP A 457 -20.14 -6.49 -13.74
N ALA A 458 -20.70 -7.56 -14.31
CA ALA A 458 -19.99 -8.49 -15.18
C ALA A 458 -20.86 -9.07 -16.28
N THR A 459 -20.23 -9.40 -17.42
CA THR A 459 -20.85 -10.13 -18.52
C THR A 459 -20.63 -11.64 -18.39
N GLY A 460 -21.70 -12.42 -18.54
CA GLY A 460 -21.61 -13.85 -18.80
C GLY A 460 -21.28 -14.73 -17.59
N GLY A 461 -22.28 -15.04 -16.78
CA GLY A 461 -22.47 -16.35 -16.12
C GLY A 461 -21.46 -16.88 -15.07
N ASN A 462 -20.25 -16.35 -14.93
CA ASN A 462 -19.28 -16.77 -13.92
C ASN A 462 -18.65 -15.58 -13.19
N GLY A 463 -18.43 -15.77 -11.88
CA GLY A 463 -18.41 -14.72 -10.86
C GLY A 463 -17.32 -13.66 -11.01
N THR A 464 -17.75 -12.42 -10.83
CA THR A 464 -16.90 -11.33 -10.34
C THR A 464 -17.42 -10.91 -8.97
N ALA A 465 -16.54 -10.86 -7.97
CA ALA A 465 -16.83 -10.34 -6.65
C ALA A 465 -15.90 -9.14 -6.41
N ALA A 466 -16.33 -8.14 -5.67
CA ALA A 466 -15.45 -7.07 -5.25
C ALA A 466 -15.60 -6.83 -3.76
N ALA A 467 -14.48 -6.65 -3.08
CA ALA A 467 -14.40 -6.49 -1.62
C ALA A 467 -13.36 -5.42 -1.25
N MET A 468 -13.52 -4.81 -0.08
CA MET A 468 -12.43 -4.04 0.54
C MET A 468 -11.30 -5.02 0.88
N VAL A 469 -10.05 -4.66 0.57
CA VAL A 469 -8.88 -5.40 1.05
C VAL A 469 -8.61 -5.01 2.50
N PRO A 470 -8.63 -5.93 3.49
CA PRO A 470 -8.11 -5.65 4.81
C PRO A 470 -6.59 -5.90 4.80
N ALA A 471 -5.80 -4.83 4.98
CA ALA A 471 -4.33 -4.83 5.04
C ALA A 471 -3.61 -5.30 3.75
N GLY A 472 -2.98 -4.36 3.04
CA GLY A 472 -2.17 -4.63 1.84
C GLY A 472 -2.34 -3.64 0.66
N GLY A 473 -2.98 -2.49 0.88
CA GLY A 473 -3.05 -1.39 -0.09
C GLY A 473 -1.69 -0.73 -0.32
N TYR A 474 -1.57 0.11 -1.34
CA TYR A 474 -0.29 0.73 -1.69
C TYR A 474 0.07 1.77 -0.61
N GLN A 475 1.05 1.43 0.25
CA GLN A 475 1.43 2.24 1.44
C GLN A 475 0.26 2.52 2.41
N SER A 476 -0.80 1.72 2.35
CA SER A 476 -2.10 2.05 2.95
C SER A 476 -2.78 0.84 3.65
N ALA A 477 -3.76 1.11 4.51
CA ALA A 477 -4.43 0.07 5.28
C ALA A 477 -5.51 -0.67 4.46
N ARG A 478 -6.02 -0.07 3.39
CA ARG A 478 -7.19 -0.53 2.62
C ARG A 478 -7.05 -0.26 1.12
N GLY A 479 -7.98 -0.78 0.33
CA GLY A 479 -8.01 -0.66 -1.13
C GLY A 479 -9.19 -1.46 -1.71
N MET A 480 -9.49 -1.30 -2.99
CA MET A 480 -10.54 -2.06 -3.68
C MET A 480 -9.96 -3.28 -4.37
N ARG A 481 -10.48 -4.47 -4.06
CA ARG A 481 -10.17 -5.71 -4.79
C ARG A 481 -11.34 -6.14 -5.65
N ILE A 482 -11.07 -6.41 -6.92
CA ILE A 482 -11.98 -6.96 -7.92
C ILE A 482 -11.52 -8.39 -8.21
N ASP A 483 -12.16 -9.37 -7.59
CA ASP A 483 -12.01 -10.79 -7.92
C ASP A 483 -12.79 -11.12 -9.20
N TYR A 484 -12.14 -11.79 -10.12
CA TYR A 484 -12.73 -12.20 -11.40
C TYR A 484 -12.42 -13.67 -11.69
N ALA A 485 -13.35 -14.36 -12.31
CA ALA A 485 -13.19 -15.69 -12.86
C ALA A 485 -13.85 -15.78 -14.24
N PHE A 486 -13.11 -15.39 -15.28
CA PHE A 486 -13.56 -15.49 -16.66
C PHE A 486 -13.45 -16.96 -17.08
N ALA A 487 -14.59 -17.63 -17.28
CA ALA A 487 -14.62 -18.99 -17.83
C ALA A 487 -15.19 -18.98 -19.25
N CYS A 488 -14.76 -19.93 -20.07
CA CYS A 488 -15.27 -20.10 -21.43
C CYS A 488 -16.51 -20.99 -21.42
N LEU A 489 -17.66 -20.43 -21.81
CA LEU A 489 -18.91 -21.18 -21.91
C LEU A 489 -18.95 -21.88 -23.28
N ARG A 490 -18.26 -23.03 -23.37
CA ARG A 490 -18.06 -23.95 -24.53
C ARG A 490 -16.80 -23.70 -25.36
N THR A 491 -16.37 -24.75 -26.05
CA THR A 491 -15.26 -24.76 -27.02
C THR A 491 -15.55 -23.79 -28.17
N GLY A 492 -15.05 -22.56 -28.06
CA GLY A 492 -15.11 -21.53 -29.12
C GLY A 492 -15.57 -20.17 -28.59
N SER A 493 -14.71 -19.16 -28.79
CA SER A 493 -14.86 -17.68 -28.76
C SER A 493 -15.68 -16.94 -27.68
N ASP A 494 -16.56 -17.57 -26.91
CA ASP A 494 -17.46 -16.87 -25.97
C ASP A 494 -17.01 -17.11 -24.51
N CYS A 495 -15.86 -16.55 -24.15
CA CYS A 495 -15.45 -16.43 -22.74
C CYS A 495 -16.08 -15.18 -22.12
N GLY A 496 -16.47 -15.22 -20.84
CA GLY A 496 -16.99 -14.03 -20.14
C GLY A 496 -16.08 -12.82 -20.36
N GLU A 497 -16.62 -11.67 -20.76
CA GLU A 497 -15.83 -10.64 -21.44
C GLU A 497 -15.07 -9.71 -20.50
N TYR A 498 -15.65 -9.32 -19.35
CA TYR A 498 -15.01 -8.43 -18.37
C TYR A 498 -15.78 -8.30 -17.05
N GLY A 499 -15.07 -7.96 -15.98
CA GLY A 499 -15.61 -7.44 -14.72
C GLY A 499 -15.43 -5.93 -14.64
N MET A 500 -16.38 -5.22 -14.05
CA MET A 500 -16.39 -3.75 -14.02
C MET A 500 -16.78 -3.20 -12.66
N ALA A 501 -16.00 -2.24 -12.17
CA ALA A 501 -16.34 -1.38 -11.04
C ALA A 501 -16.75 0.00 -11.57
N ILE A 502 -17.91 0.50 -11.16
CA ILE A 502 -18.53 1.73 -11.67
C ILE A 502 -18.72 2.70 -10.50
N ARG A 503 -18.15 3.90 -10.64
CA ARG A 503 -18.37 5.04 -9.77
C ARG A 503 -19.17 6.10 -10.50
N SER A 504 -20.38 6.37 -10.03
CA SER A 504 -21.15 7.54 -10.44
C SER A 504 -20.68 8.77 -9.65
N LEU A 505 -20.48 9.90 -10.33
CA LEU A 505 -20.04 11.14 -9.70
C LEU A 505 -21.25 12.06 -9.42
N PRO A 506 -21.41 12.58 -8.18
CA PRO A 506 -22.56 13.40 -7.79
C PRO A 506 -22.53 14.83 -8.38
N ALA A 507 -21.38 15.29 -8.88
CA ALA A 507 -21.21 16.57 -9.57
C ALA A 507 -20.34 16.39 -10.84
N VAL A 508 -20.53 17.27 -11.82
CA VAL A 508 -19.77 17.30 -13.07
C VAL A 508 -18.32 17.70 -12.77
N VAL A 509 -17.36 16.82 -13.05
CA VAL A 509 -15.93 17.17 -13.00
C VAL A 509 -15.53 17.71 -14.37
N GLU A 510 -15.23 19.00 -14.45
CA GLU A 510 -14.80 19.70 -15.66
C GLU A 510 -13.30 20.00 -15.65
N GLY A 511 -12.65 19.97 -16.81
CA GLY A 511 -11.25 20.39 -16.94
C GLY A 511 -10.19 19.35 -16.55
N ALA A 512 -10.58 18.08 -16.36
CA ALA A 512 -9.61 17.00 -16.18
C ALA A 512 -8.93 16.62 -17.51
N ALA A 513 -7.59 16.58 -17.49
CA ALA A 513 -6.75 16.15 -18.61
C ALA A 513 -6.34 14.68 -18.53
N SER A 514 -6.30 14.09 -17.33
CA SER A 514 -5.95 12.68 -17.11
C SER A 514 -6.68 12.06 -15.92
N LEU A 515 -6.77 10.73 -15.91
CA LEU A 515 -7.23 9.91 -14.78
C LEU A 515 -6.08 8.99 -14.33
N SER A 516 -5.79 8.93 -13.03
CA SER A 516 -4.70 8.14 -12.44
C SER A 516 -5.17 7.32 -11.24
N PHE A 517 -4.65 6.11 -11.05
CA PHE A 517 -4.89 5.25 -9.87
C PHE A 517 -3.73 4.26 -9.67
N MET A 518 -3.55 3.74 -8.46
CA MET A 518 -2.67 2.61 -8.19
C MET A 518 -3.40 1.30 -8.46
N THR A 519 -2.72 0.31 -9.05
CA THR A 519 -3.29 -1.02 -9.26
C THR A 519 -2.25 -2.13 -9.23
N ARG A 520 -2.65 -3.33 -8.83
CA ARG A 520 -1.88 -4.58 -9.04
C ARG A 520 -2.80 -5.67 -9.59
N LEU A 521 -2.30 -6.46 -10.54
CA LEU A 521 -3.08 -7.53 -11.17
C LEU A 521 -2.20 -8.58 -11.89
N PRO A 522 -2.64 -9.85 -12.03
CA PRO A 522 -1.95 -10.90 -12.78
C PRO A 522 -1.72 -10.58 -14.26
N LEU A 523 -0.66 -11.12 -14.88
CA LEU A 523 -0.23 -10.82 -16.26
C LEU A 523 -1.29 -11.17 -17.33
N GLU A 524 -2.11 -12.17 -17.03
CA GLU A 524 -3.18 -12.67 -17.90
C GLU A 524 -4.42 -11.76 -17.93
N ALA A 525 -4.43 -10.69 -17.13
CA ALA A 525 -5.47 -9.69 -17.07
C ALA A 525 -4.96 -8.27 -17.37
N ARG A 526 -5.89 -7.41 -17.81
CA ARG A 526 -5.66 -5.98 -18.03
C ARG A 526 -6.77 -5.16 -17.39
N VAL A 527 -6.44 -3.94 -16.97
CA VAL A 527 -7.40 -2.91 -16.59
C VAL A 527 -7.63 -1.96 -17.77
N GLN A 528 -8.85 -1.49 -17.93
CA GLN A 528 -9.23 -0.43 -18.86
C GLN A 528 -10.04 0.61 -18.09
N VAL A 529 -10.00 1.86 -18.56
CA VAL A 529 -10.79 2.95 -17.98
C VAL A 529 -11.85 3.33 -18.98
N TRP A 530 -13.13 3.30 -18.58
CA TRP A 530 -14.20 3.89 -19.38
C TRP A 530 -14.80 5.09 -18.64
N ILE A 531 -14.98 6.20 -19.35
CA ILE A 531 -15.56 7.43 -18.83
C ILE A 531 -16.89 7.68 -19.51
N VAL A 532 -17.92 8.01 -18.72
CA VAL A 532 -19.19 8.51 -19.24
C VAL A 532 -19.31 10.01 -18.97
N ASP A 533 -19.53 10.79 -20.01
CA ASP A 533 -19.69 12.25 -19.92
C ASP A 533 -21.16 12.69 -19.79
N ASP A 534 -21.40 14.01 -19.72
CA ASP A 534 -22.73 14.63 -19.63
C ASP A 534 -23.66 14.30 -20.80
N SER A 535 -23.10 14.05 -21.99
CA SER A 535 -23.89 13.66 -23.16
C SER A 535 -24.40 12.21 -23.06
N GLY A 536 -23.91 11.45 -22.08
CA GLY A 536 -24.10 10.01 -21.97
C GLY A 536 -23.17 9.21 -22.89
N GLN A 537 -22.13 9.83 -23.45
CA GLN A 537 -21.14 9.15 -24.27
C GLN A 537 -20.15 8.39 -23.39
N THR A 538 -19.80 7.17 -23.78
CA THR A 538 -18.73 6.37 -23.17
C THR A 538 -17.44 6.48 -23.99
N LEU A 539 -16.33 6.79 -23.33
CA LEU A 539 -14.98 6.90 -23.88
C LEU A 539 -14.09 5.84 -23.22
N ARG A 540 -13.43 4.99 -24.02
CA ARG A 540 -12.57 3.90 -23.54
C ARG A 540 -11.10 4.27 -23.65
N TYR A 541 -10.34 4.00 -22.60
CA TYR A 541 -8.90 4.18 -22.54
C TYR A 541 -8.22 2.85 -22.20
N ALA A 542 -7.15 2.52 -22.93
CA ALA A 542 -6.29 1.39 -22.61
C ALA A 542 -5.29 1.82 -21.54
N VAL A 543 -5.14 1.00 -20.50
CA VAL A 543 -4.10 1.18 -19.49
C VAL A 543 -2.89 0.38 -19.92
N THR A 544 -1.72 1.02 -19.99
CA THR A 544 -0.45 0.34 -20.20
C THR A 544 0.06 -0.12 -18.84
N ARG A 545 0.46 -1.39 -18.72
CA ARG A 545 1.15 -1.89 -17.53
C ARG A 545 2.65 -1.58 -17.66
N PRO A 546 3.29 -0.98 -16.64
CA PRO A 546 4.74 -0.78 -16.62
C PRO A 546 5.49 -2.09 -16.47
N LEU A 547 6.74 -2.06 -16.90
CA LEU A 547 7.63 -3.22 -17.01
C LEU A 547 8.07 -3.79 -15.67
N ALA A 548 8.31 -2.92 -14.69
CA ALA A 548 8.57 -3.31 -13.30
C ALA A 548 7.38 -4.03 -12.63
N ALA A 549 6.17 -3.91 -13.19
CA ALA A 549 4.95 -4.50 -12.64
C ALA A 549 4.52 -5.82 -13.31
N TYR A 550 5.45 -6.50 -13.97
CA TYR A 550 5.23 -7.85 -14.51
C TYR A 550 5.14 -8.91 -13.42
N GLN A 551 5.63 -8.60 -12.20
CA GLN A 551 5.34 -9.38 -11.00
C GLN A 551 3.87 -9.19 -10.60
N PRO A 552 3.06 -10.26 -10.47
CA PRO A 552 1.64 -10.18 -10.13
C PRO A 552 1.32 -9.46 -8.80
N SER A 553 2.30 -9.36 -7.90
CA SER A 553 2.20 -8.76 -6.57
C SER A 553 2.52 -7.26 -6.53
N ALA A 554 3.20 -6.71 -7.54
CA ALA A 554 3.69 -5.34 -7.53
C ALA A 554 2.57 -4.33 -7.85
N TRP A 555 2.46 -3.30 -7.02
CA TRP A 555 1.61 -2.14 -7.27
C TRP A 555 2.25 -1.23 -8.30
N PHE A 556 1.44 -0.67 -9.20
CA PHE A 556 1.88 0.32 -10.18
C PHE A 556 0.84 1.40 -10.42
N ARG A 557 1.28 2.57 -10.88
CA ARG A 557 0.40 3.68 -11.20
C ARG A 557 -0.13 3.54 -12.62
N ALA A 558 -1.44 3.40 -12.78
CA ALA A 558 -2.13 3.47 -14.05
C ALA A 558 -2.61 4.91 -14.31
N SER A 559 -2.11 5.58 -15.36
CA SER A 559 -2.62 6.89 -15.80
C SER A 559 -3.05 6.87 -17.27
N VAL A 560 -4.20 7.49 -17.58
CA VAL A 560 -4.73 7.61 -18.96
C VAL A 560 -4.98 9.08 -19.35
N PRO A 561 -4.50 9.53 -20.52
CA PRO A 561 -4.80 10.88 -21.02
C PRO A 561 -6.23 10.95 -21.57
N LEU A 562 -7.06 11.81 -20.99
CA LEU A 562 -8.48 11.91 -21.35
C LEU A 562 -8.71 12.46 -22.76
N ALA A 563 -7.73 13.19 -23.31
CA ALA A 563 -7.76 13.74 -24.66
C ALA A 563 -7.59 12.69 -25.79
N ARG A 564 -7.16 11.45 -25.49
CA ARG A 564 -6.85 10.43 -26.50
C ARG A 564 -7.53 9.08 -26.19
N PRO A 565 -8.87 8.98 -26.33
CA PRO A 565 -9.56 7.71 -26.15
C PRO A 565 -9.18 6.69 -27.23
N SER A 566 -9.09 5.42 -26.82
CA SER A 566 -8.86 4.24 -27.68
C SER A 566 -10.14 3.73 -28.38
N GLY A 567 -11.28 4.32 -28.09
CA GLY A 567 -12.59 3.99 -28.66
C GLY A 567 -13.72 4.70 -27.93
N TRP A 568 -14.90 4.81 -28.54
CA TRP A 568 -16.04 5.49 -27.92
C TRP A 568 -17.38 5.09 -28.54
N TRP A 569 -18.47 5.19 -27.76
CA TRP A 569 -19.85 4.86 -28.18
C TRP A 569 -20.89 5.50 -27.26
N GLY A 570 -22.15 5.55 -27.70
CA GLY A 570 -23.26 6.17 -26.93
C GLY A 570 -23.16 7.71 -26.88
N GLY A 571 -24.23 8.38 -26.44
CA GLY A 571 -24.30 9.85 -26.31
C GLY A 571 -23.90 10.60 -27.59
N ALA A 572 -23.05 11.63 -27.46
CA ALA A 572 -22.53 12.43 -28.58
C ALA A 572 -21.64 11.65 -29.56
N ALA A 573 -21.03 10.54 -29.13
CA ALA A 573 -20.15 9.66 -29.90
C ALA A 573 -19.03 10.36 -30.74
N ASN A 574 -18.44 11.46 -30.25
CA ASN A 574 -17.49 12.29 -31.01
C ASN A 574 -15.99 12.07 -30.67
N GLY A 575 -15.69 11.37 -29.56
CA GLY A 575 -14.32 11.03 -29.16
C GLY A 575 -13.66 12.11 -28.31
N VAL A 576 -14.45 13.06 -27.79
CA VAL A 576 -14.03 14.15 -26.91
C VAL A 576 -15.01 14.23 -25.75
N ILE A 577 -14.53 14.47 -24.52
CA ILE A 577 -15.41 14.68 -23.37
C ILE A 577 -16.28 15.91 -23.63
N THR A 578 -17.60 15.72 -23.63
CA THR A 578 -18.59 16.78 -23.86
C THR A 578 -19.28 17.13 -22.54
N GLY A 579 -19.08 18.36 -22.04
CA GLY A 579 -19.47 18.74 -20.67
C GLY A 579 -18.42 18.28 -19.68
N GLY A 580 -18.82 17.62 -18.59
CA GLY A 580 -17.87 16.94 -17.71
C GLY A 580 -18.24 15.49 -17.38
N ILE A 581 -17.43 14.92 -16.49
CA ILE A 581 -17.41 13.48 -16.22
C ILE A 581 -18.53 13.12 -15.24
N ARG A 582 -19.36 12.14 -15.61
CA ARG A 582 -20.50 11.63 -14.82
C ARG A 582 -20.27 10.24 -14.24
N LYS A 583 -19.52 9.38 -14.93
CA LYS A 583 -19.17 8.04 -14.43
C LYS A 583 -17.74 7.69 -14.78
N ILE A 584 -17.07 7.02 -13.84
CA ILE A 584 -15.79 6.35 -14.05
C ILE A 584 -16.03 4.86 -13.92
N GLN A 585 -15.51 4.08 -14.87
CA GLN A 585 -15.64 2.63 -14.91
C GLN A 585 -14.25 2.01 -15.05
N LEU A 586 -13.88 1.18 -14.08
CA LEU A 586 -12.65 0.40 -14.08
C LEU A 586 -12.98 -1.02 -14.51
N VAL A 587 -12.48 -1.42 -15.68
CA VAL A 587 -12.87 -2.65 -16.39
C VAL A 587 -11.69 -3.61 -16.42
N VAL A 588 -11.84 -4.76 -15.76
CA VAL A 588 -10.86 -5.85 -15.76
C VAL A 588 -11.25 -6.89 -16.80
N SER A 589 -10.33 -7.27 -17.69
CA SER A 589 -10.57 -8.25 -18.76
C SER A 589 -9.36 -9.13 -19.04
N SER A 590 -9.56 -10.28 -19.71
CA SER A 590 -8.46 -11.14 -20.16
C SER A 590 -7.67 -10.51 -21.33
N THR A 591 -6.35 -10.66 -21.32
CA THR A 591 -5.47 -10.20 -22.41
C THR A 591 -5.54 -11.09 -23.67
N ALA A 592 -5.93 -12.38 -23.53
CA ALA A 592 -5.84 -13.38 -24.60
C ALA A 592 -7.17 -14.11 -24.93
N GLY A 593 -8.31 -13.67 -24.37
CA GLY A 593 -9.58 -14.37 -24.54
C GLY A 593 -9.57 -15.81 -24.01
N ARG A 594 -8.72 -16.06 -22.99
CA ARG A 594 -8.60 -17.35 -22.31
C ARG A 594 -9.32 -17.29 -20.97
N ALA A 595 -9.61 -18.47 -20.41
CA ALA A 595 -10.11 -18.54 -19.05
C ALA A 595 -9.02 -18.06 -18.08
N VAL A 596 -9.34 -17.04 -17.28
CA VAL A 596 -8.41 -16.44 -16.29
C VAL A 596 -9.21 -16.13 -15.04
N SER A 597 -8.69 -16.54 -13.89
CA SER A 597 -9.21 -16.15 -12.58
C SER A 597 -8.11 -15.50 -11.75
N GLY A 598 -8.46 -14.47 -11.00
CA GLY A 598 -7.53 -13.74 -10.15
C GLY A 598 -8.20 -12.54 -9.52
N SER A 599 -7.37 -11.61 -9.06
CA SER A 599 -7.81 -10.40 -8.37
C SER A 599 -7.08 -9.21 -8.96
N ALA A 600 -7.79 -8.11 -9.22
CA ALA A 600 -7.19 -6.82 -9.53
C ALA A 600 -7.46 -5.90 -8.34
N GLU A 601 -6.41 -5.32 -7.78
CA GLU A 601 -6.54 -4.39 -6.68
C GLU A 601 -6.29 -2.98 -7.18
N ILE A 602 -7.02 -2.01 -6.61
CA ILE A 602 -7.10 -0.63 -7.06
C ILE A 602 -7.09 0.28 -5.84
N ASP A 603 -6.29 1.33 -5.90
CA ASP A 603 -6.11 2.31 -4.82
C ASP A 603 -5.86 3.72 -5.38
N ASP A 604 -5.97 4.77 -4.57
CA ASP A 604 -5.61 6.17 -4.92
C ASP A 604 -6.15 6.71 -6.27
N LEU A 605 -7.46 6.59 -6.52
CA LEU A 605 -8.07 7.06 -7.77
C LEU A 605 -8.27 8.58 -7.79
N VAL A 606 -7.69 9.25 -8.78
CA VAL A 606 -7.71 10.71 -8.95
C VAL A 606 -7.94 11.13 -10.41
N LEU A 607 -8.57 12.29 -10.61
CA LEU A 607 -8.59 13.03 -11.88
C LEU A 607 -7.65 14.24 -11.76
N LEU A 608 -6.93 14.60 -12.83
CA LEU A 608 -5.89 15.64 -12.78
C LEU A 608 -6.12 16.71 -13.86
N GLN A 609 -5.85 17.99 -13.56
CA GLN A 609 -5.91 19.09 -14.56
C GLN A 609 -4.79 19.03 -15.60
N GLY A 610 -3.66 18.40 -15.25
CA GLY A 610 -2.57 18.09 -16.16
C GLY A 610 -2.56 16.62 -16.58
N PHE A 611 -1.69 16.28 -17.52
CA PHE A 611 -1.26 14.90 -17.71
C PHE A 611 -0.04 14.68 -16.84
N GLU A 612 -0.19 13.93 -15.74
CA GLU A 612 0.95 13.35 -15.05
C GLU A 612 1.17 11.96 -15.67
N PRO A 613 2.25 11.73 -16.45
CA PRO A 613 2.63 10.36 -16.77
C PRO A 613 2.81 9.61 -15.44
N PRO A 614 2.51 8.31 -15.40
CA PRO A 614 2.89 7.53 -14.23
C PRO A 614 4.39 7.77 -13.98
N LEU A 615 4.71 8.14 -12.75
CA LEU A 615 6.08 8.29 -12.30
C LEU A 615 6.43 7.04 -11.52
N VAL A 616 7.43 6.30 -11.98
CA VAL A 616 8.08 5.30 -11.14
C VAL A 616 8.92 6.10 -10.15
N GLY A 617 8.47 6.14 -8.90
CA GLY A 617 9.14 6.80 -7.77
C GLY A 617 10.02 5.83 -7.00
N PHE A 618 10.84 6.37 -6.11
CA PHE A 618 11.66 5.57 -5.19
C PHE A 618 10.78 4.89 -4.14
N ASP A 619 11.13 3.65 -3.79
CA ASP A 619 10.61 2.97 -2.60
C ASP A 619 11.26 3.52 -1.32
N ASP A 620 10.92 2.95 -0.16
CA ASP A 620 11.45 3.37 1.14
C ASP A 620 12.98 3.19 1.27
N SER A 621 13.60 2.43 0.36
CA SER A 621 15.06 2.24 0.27
C SER A 621 15.73 3.25 -0.67
N GLY A 622 14.97 4.14 -1.31
CA GLY A 622 15.50 5.08 -2.29
C GLY A 622 15.73 4.45 -3.66
N VAL A 623 15.08 3.32 -3.99
CA VAL A 623 15.30 2.60 -5.25
C VAL A 623 14.02 2.56 -6.10
N ALA A 624 14.16 2.81 -7.41
CA ALA A 624 13.09 2.75 -8.39
C ALA A 624 13.48 1.74 -9.48
N THR A 625 12.77 0.60 -9.55
CA THR A 625 13.04 -0.42 -10.57
C THR A 625 12.44 0.00 -11.91
N ILE A 626 13.26 0.10 -12.94
CA ILE A 626 12.85 0.38 -14.32
C ILE A 626 12.32 -0.90 -14.97
N ASP A 627 13.14 -1.95 -14.95
CA ASP A 627 12.86 -3.22 -15.60
C ASP A 627 13.64 -4.34 -14.91
N ALA A 628 12.90 -5.28 -14.31
CA ALA A 628 13.45 -6.47 -13.66
C ALA A 628 13.40 -7.72 -14.55
N VAL A 629 12.86 -7.62 -15.79
CA VAL A 629 12.72 -8.65 -16.85
C VAL A 629 11.98 -9.96 -16.47
N ASP A 630 11.94 -10.34 -15.21
CA ASP A 630 11.40 -11.55 -14.64
C ASP A 630 9.96 -11.88 -15.04
N GLY A 631 9.70 -13.17 -15.22
CA GLY A 631 8.39 -13.70 -15.54
C GLY A 631 7.90 -13.38 -16.96
N ARG A 632 8.76 -12.81 -17.83
CA ARG A 632 8.42 -12.54 -19.22
C ARG A 632 8.61 -13.76 -20.12
N GLY A 633 7.75 -13.88 -21.12
CA GLY A 633 7.89 -14.84 -22.23
C GLY A 633 8.50 -14.24 -23.51
N VAL A 634 8.76 -12.93 -23.55
CA VAL A 634 9.29 -12.20 -24.71
C VAL A 634 10.19 -11.04 -24.27
N ALA A 635 11.12 -10.61 -25.14
CA ALA A 635 12.07 -9.53 -24.86
C ALA A 635 11.50 -8.10 -24.98
N GLY A 636 10.30 -7.93 -25.56
CA GLY A 636 9.67 -6.61 -25.71
C GLY A 636 9.47 -5.92 -24.36
N PRO A 637 9.62 -4.58 -24.26
CA PRO A 637 9.58 -3.59 -25.34
C PRO A 637 10.97 -3.13 -25.83
N TRP A 638 12.02 -3.89 -25.54
CA TRP A 638 13.35 -3.56 -26.01
C TRP A 638 13.47 -3.71 -27.53
N SER A 639 14.10 -2.72 -28.13
CA SER A 639 14.46 -2.69 -29.54
C SER A 639 15.98 -2.73 -29.68
N VAL A 640 16.48 -3.28 -30.78
CA VAL A 640 17.92 -3.33 -31.03
C VAL A 640 18.30 -2.74 -32.38
N PHE A 641 19.48 -2.15 -32.45
CA PHE A 641 20.06 -1.66 -33.69
C PHE A 641 21.59 -1.65 -33.65
N GLY A 642 22.20 -1.75 -34.84
CA GLY A 642 23.64 -1.62 -35.02
C GLY A 642 24.05 -0.18 -35.31
N GLY A 643 25.24 0.22 -34.85
CA GLY A 643 25.81 1.54 -35.11
C GLY A 643 26.31 1.74 -36.55
N ASN A 644 26.45 0.67 -37.33
CA ASN A 644 26.73 0.69 -38.77
C ASN A 644 26.23 -0.61 -39.44
N ALA A 645 26.42 -0.74 -40.76
CA ALA A 645 25.96 -1.91 -41.52
C ALA A 645 26.67 -3.23 -41.17
N GLN A 646 27.81 -3.15 -40.47
CA GLN A 646 28.60 -4.29 -40.01
C GLN A 646 28.27 -4.70 -38.57
N SER A 647 27.42 -3.96 -37.87
CA SER A 647 26.94 -4.27 -36.52
C SER A 647 25.59 -4.98 -36.59
N ASN A 648 25.58 -6.29 -36.37
CA ASN A 648 24.36 -7.09 -36.31
C ASN A 648 24.01 -7.38 -34.85
N VAL A 649 22.71 -7.34 -34.53
CA VAL A 649 22.23 -7.56 -33.17
C VAL A 649 20.84 -8.19 -33.17
N SER A 650 20.61 -9.08 -32.21
CA SER A 650 19.29 -9.59 -31.84
C SER A 650 19.13 -9.57 -30.33
N ILE A 651 17.89 -9.53 -29.85
CA ILE A 651 17.58 -9.60 -28.42
C ILE A 651 16.60 -10.74 -28.13
N GLY A 652 16.84 -11.44 -27.03
CA GLY A 652 16.03 -12.54 -26.53
C GLY A 652 16.01 -12.59 -25.00
N LEU A 653 15.47 -13.67 -24.46
CA LEU A 653 15.48 -13.96 -23.03
C LEU A 653 16.42 -15.14 -22.73
N VAL A 654 17.09 -15.08 -21.58
CA VAL A 654 17.94 -16.14 -21.01
C VAL A 654 17.63 -16.30 -19.52
N ALA A 655 18.11 -17.38 -18.90
CA ALA A 655 18.06 -17.49 -17.45
C ALA A 655 19.04 -16.49 -16.80
N ASP A 656 18.58 -15.84 -15.73
CA ASP A 656 19.43 -15.05 -14.82
C ASP A 656 20.22 -15.96 -13.85
N GLU A 657 20.88 -15.37 -12.85
CA GLU A 657 21.63 -16.09 -11.81
C GLU A 657 20.75 -16.90 -10.84
N GLN A 658 19.53 -16.45 -10.60
CA GLN A 658 18.60 -16.97 -9.59
C GLN A 658 17.55 -17.93 -10.19
N GLY A 659 17.62 -18.17 -11.50
CA GLY A 659 16.70 -19.03 -12.26
C GLY A 659 15.46 -18.31 -12.81
N GLY A 660 15.41 -16.98 -12.71
CA GLY A 660 14.44 -16.09 -13.37
C GLY A 660 14.81 -15.79 -14.82
N SER A 661 14.42 -14.62 -15.33
CA SER A 661 14.56 -14.28 -16.76
C SER A 661 15.27 -12.95 -16.97
N ALA A 662 16.41 -12.99 -17.66
CA ALA A 662 17.16 -11.80 -18.08
C ALA A 662 17.09 -11.55 -19.59
N LEU A 663 17.37 -10.32 -20.02
CA LEU A 663 17.53 -9.98 -21.44
C LEU A 663 18.90 -10.42 -21.92
N ALA A 664 18.98 -10.90 -23.16
CA ALA A 664 20.23 -11.21 -23.82
C ALA A 664 20.30 -10.53 -25.18
N MET A 665 21.28 -9.64 -25.33
CA MET A 665 21.67 -9.01 -26.57
C MET A 665 22.80 -9.84 -27.22
N ASP A 666 22.45 -10.60 -28.25
CA ASP A 666 23.40 -11.33 -29.09
C ASP A 666 23.93 -10.39 -30.18
N TYR A 667 25.25 -10.22 -30.26
CA TYR A 667 25.88 -9.32 -31.21
C TYR A 667 26.83 -10.05 -32.16
N ARG A 668 26.98 -9.50 -33.36
CA ARG A 668 28.02 -9.88 -34.32
C ARG A 668 28.52 -8.64 -35.07
N PHE A 669 29.79 -8.32 -34.86
CA PHE A 669 30.55 -7.35 -35.63
C PHE A 669 31.24 -8.07 -36.79
N ASP A 670 30.85 -7.73 -38.01
CA ASP A 670 31.52 -8.17 -39.23
C ASP A 670 32.59 -7.15 -39.64
N CYS A 671 33.56 -7.55 -40.47
CA CYS A 671 34.52 -6.61 -41.08
C CYS A 671 34.48 -6.71 -42.60
N ALA A 672 34.33 -5.58 -43.28
CA ALA A 672 34.31 -5.52 -44.74
C ALA A 672 35.04 -4.25 -45.23
N GLY A 673 35.99 -4.42 -46.15
CA GLY A 673 36.72 -3.28 -46.75
C GLY A 673 37.54 -2.46 -45.75
N GLY A 674 38.00 -3.06 -44.65
CA GLY A 674 38.76 -2.37 -43.59
C GLY A 674 37.90 -1.61 -42.58
N VAL A 675 36.57 -1.71 -42.67
CA VAL A 675 35.63 -1.15 -41.69
C VAL A 675 34.94 -2.30 -40.96
N CYS A 676 34.99 -2.27 -39.63
CA CYS A 676 34.33 -3.25 -38.77
C CYS A 676 33.08 -2.67 -38.09
N GLY A 677 32.22 -3.55 -37.61
CA GLY A 677 31.10 -3.17 -36.74
C GLY A 677 31.59 -2.38 -35.54
N ASN A 678 30.93 -1.26 -35.21
CA ASN A 678 31.40 -0.32 -34.18
C ASN A 678 30.76 -0.54 -32.82
N TYR A 679 29.43 -0.60 -32.76
CA TYR A 679 28.67 -0.90 -31.55
C TYR A 679 27.29 -1.44 -31.92
N VAL A 680 26.64 -2.08 -30.95
CA VAL A 680 25.22 -2.44 -30.99
C VAL A 680 24.52 -1.82 -29.78
N VAL A 681 23.22 -1.62 -29.89
CA VAL A 681 22.41 -1.00 -28.84
C VAL A 681 21.17 -1.85 -28.61
N ALA A 682 20.86 -2.10 -27.34
CA ALA A 682 19.52 -2.45 -26.89
C ALA A 682 18.92 -1.22 -26.24
N GLN A 683 17.80 -0.72 -26.76
CA GLN A 683 17.15 0.51 -26.31
C GLN A 683 15.68 0.27 -25.98
N MET A 684 15.24 0.92 -24.92
CA MET A 684 13.87 0.99 -24.48
C MET A 684 13.45 2.44 -24.29
N ALA A 685 12.37 2.83 -24.97
CA ALA A 685 11.63 4.03 -24.60
C ALA A 685 10.74 3.70 -23.39
N MET A 686 10.76 4.55 -22.37
CA MET A 686 9.97 4.29 -21.18
C MET A 686 8.48 4.51 -21.47
N PRO A 687 7.61 3.55 -21.13
CA PRO A 687 6.16 3.77 -21.20
C PRO A 687 5.67 4.79 -20.15
N GLU A 688 6.48 5.01 -19.10
CA GLU A 688 6.21 5.84 -17.93
C GLU A 688 7.48 6.61 -17.59
N ALA A 689 7.36 7.83 -17.08
CA ALA A 689 8.55 8.59 -16.79
C ALA A 689 9.15 8.12 -15.46
N VAL A 690 10.46 7.99 -15.35
CA VAL A 690 11.11 7.52 -14.10
C VAL A 690 11.72 8.73 -13.42
N VAL A 691 11.50 8.90 -12.12
CA VAL A 691 12.12 10.02 -11.39
C VAL A 691 13.63 9.96 -11.58
N SER A 692 14.26 11.11 -11.82
CA SER A 692 15.72 11.14 -11.91
C SER A 692 16.30 10.83 -10.54
N GLY A 693 17.24 9.90 -10.52
CA GLY A 693 18.10 9.63 -9.38
C GLY A 693 19.49 10.20 -9.57
N GLN A 694 20.38 9.84 -8.66
CA GLN A 694 21.81 10.15 -8.78
C GLN A 694 22.57 9.02 -9.48
N ALA A 695 22.05 7.79 -9.49
CA ALA A 695 22.70 6.66 -10.12
C ALA A 695 21.70 5.70 -10.77
N LEU A 696 22.15 4.90 -11.74
CA LEU A 696 21.39 3.81 -12.34
C LEU A 696 22.24 2.55 -12.38
N SER A 697 21.77 1.46 -11.77
CA SER A 697 22.45 0.16 -11.74
C SER A 697 21.74 -0.88 -12.59
N LEU A 698 22.49 -1.86 -13.08
CA LEU A 698 21.96 -3.05 -13.74
C LEU A 698 22.85 -4.26 -13.45
N ALA A 699 22.22 -5.44 -13.32
CA ALA A 699 22.93 -6.71 -13.31
C ALA A 699 23.38 -7.04 -14.74
N LEU A 700 24.63 -7.43 -14.91
CA LEU A 700 25.27 -7.65 -16.21
C LEU A 700 26.02 -8.97 -16.22
N ARG A 701 26.02 -9.62 -17.38
CA ARG A 701 26.98 -10.66 -17.74
C ARG A 701 27.40 -10.43 -19.18
N SER A 702 28.69 -10.26 -19.41
CA SER A 702 29.22 -9.85 -20.72
C SER A 702 30.56 -10.51 -21.02
N GLU A 703 30.77 -10.83 -22.29
CA GLU A 703 32.03 -11.38 -22.83
C GLU A 703 33.11 -10.31 -23.05
N GLY A 704 34.38 -10.72 -23.07
CA GLY A 704 35.57 -9.86 -23.19
C GLY A 704 35.82 -9.25 -24.58
N ASN A 705 34.79 -9.17 -25.43
CA ASN A 705 34.88 -8.59 -26.78
C ASN A 705 34.23 -7.21 -26.88
N VAL A 706 33.56 -6.76 -25.81
CA VAL A 706 32.82 -5.50 -25.78
C VAL A 706 33.10 -4.70 -24.53
N THR A 707 33.10 -3.37 -24.67
CA THR A 707 32.95 -2.46 -23.53
C THR A 707 31.51 -1.96 -23.49
N LEU A 708 31.00 -1.73 -22.27
CA LEU A 708 29.61 -1.38 -22.05
C LEU A 708 29.46 0.10 -21.70
N ALA A 709 28.37 0.69 -22.17
CA ALA A 709 27.95 2.04 -21.79
C ALA A 709 26.44 2.08 -21.65
N LEU A 710 25.96 2.91 -20.72
CA LEU A 710 24.55 3.22 -20.56
C LEU A 710 24.23 4.52 -21.29
N ARG A 711 23.08 4.58 -21.97
CA ARG A 711 22.48 5.84 -22.42
C ARG A 711 21.20 6.07 -21.67
N VAL A 712 21.00 7.30 -21.24
CA VAL A 712 19.76 7.79 -20.65
C VAL A 712 19.24 8.90 -21.55
N ILE A 713 17.94 8.85 -21.84
CA ILE A 713 17.22 9.91 -22.55
C ILE A 713 16.37 10.63 -21.52
N ASP A 714 16.55 11.93 -21.41
CA ASP A 714 15.92 12.76 -20.40
C ASP A 714 14.60 13.40 -20.88
N ALA A 715 14.03 14.29 -20.08
CA ALA A 715 12.77 14.94 -20.39
C ALA A 715 12.84 15.96 -21.53
N SER A 716 14.01 16.56 -21.78
CA SER A 716 14.25 17.46 -22.91
C SER A 716 14.42 16.69 -24.22
N GLY A 717 14.68 15.38 -24.13
CA GLY A 717 15.08 14.52 -25.24
C GLY A 717 16.59 14.53 -25.49
N GLU A 718 17.39 15.06 -24.54
CA GLU A 718 18.84 14.95 -24.55
C GLU A 718 19.22 13.51 -24.23
N THR A 719 20.16 12.95 -24.98
CA THR A 719 20.75 11.64 -24.71
C THR A 719 22.08 11.84 -24.00
N LEU A 720 22.20 11.33 -22.78
CA LEU A 720 23.42 11.32 -21.98
C LEU A 720 23.97 9.91 -21.96
N GLN A 721 25.26 9.75 -22.27
CA GLN A 721 25.93 8.45 -22.25
C GLN A 721 26.96 8.39 -21.12
N TYR A 722 26.91 7.30 -20.38
CA TYR A 722 27.72 7.01 -19.22
C TYR A 722 28.52 5.72 -19.44
N PRO A 723 29.78 5.65 -19.01
CA PRO A 723 30.53 4.41 -19.04
C PRO A 723 29.93 3.43 -18.03
N LEU A 724 29.98 2.14 -18.35
CA LEU A 724 29.74 1.08 -17.38
C LEU A 724 31.04 0.33 -17.22
N GLN A 725 31.68 0.49 -16.05
CA GLN A 725 32.88 -0.25 -15.72
C GLN A 725 32.51 -1.64 -15.23
N ARG A 726 33.22 -2.66 -15.73
CA ARG A 726 33.19 -3.99 -15.13
C ARG A 726 33.86 -3.96 -13.76
N SER A 727 33.15 -4.45 -12.74
CA SER A 727 33.67 -4.56 -11.38
C SER A 727 34.55 -5.80 -11.22
N LEU A 728 35.33 -5.88 -10.14
CA LEU A 728 36.15 -7.07 -9.83
C LEU A 728 35.30 -8.34 -9.65
N GLU A 729 34.08 -8.20 -9.13
CA GLU A 729 33.09 -9.28 -8.99
C GLU A 729 32.69 -9.85 -10.36
N GLY A 730 32.80 -9.05 -11.43
CA GLY A 730 32.51 -9.41 -12.81
C GLY A 730 33.71 -9.86 -13.64
N ALA A 731 34.87 -10.14 -13.03
CA ALA A 731 36.13 -10.43 -13.71
C ALA A 731 36.21 -11.77 -14.48
N ARG A 732 35.07 -12.43 -14.74
CA ARG A 732 34.95 -13.62 -15.59
C ARG A 732 33.70 -13.53 -16.46
N GLU A 733 33.77 -14.01 -17.70
CA GLU A 733 32.66 -13.94 -18.67
C GLU A 733 31.38 -14.67 -18.20
N ALA A 734 31.52 -15.67 -17.33
CA ALA A 734 30.40 -16.48 -16.85
C ALA A 734 29.61 -15.83 -15.70
N LEU A 735 30.19 -14.84 -15.01
CA LEU A 735 29.64 -14.27 -13.79
C LEU A 735 28.69 -13.11 -14.08
N TRP A 736 27.66 -13.02 -13.25
CA TRP A 736 26.85 -11.83 -13.13
C TRP A 736 27.56 -10.83 -12.20
N TYR A 737 27.45 -9.55 -12.52
CA TYR A 737 27.98 -8.47 -11.72
C TYR A 737 27.07 -7.24 -11.82
N ARG A 738 27.08 -6.41 -10.78
CA ARG A 738 26.34 -5.15 -10.78
C ARG A 738 27.21 -4.04 -11.34
N ALA A 739 26.76 -3.39 -12.41
CA ALA A 739 27.37 -2.16 -12.91
C ALA A 739 26.45 -0.98 -12.69
N THR A 740 27.05 0.19 -12.46
CA THR A 740 26.30 1.42 -12.23
C THR A 740 26.87 2.57 -13.04
N ALA A 741 25.96 3.39 -13.53
CA ALA A 741 26.24 4.68 -14.11
C ALA A 741 25.81 5.78 -13.14
N HIS A 742 26.74 6.64 -12.77
CA HIS A 742 26.47 7.85 -11.99
C HIS A 742 25.96 8.94 -12.93
N LEU A 743 24.76 9.45 -12.66
CA LEU A 743 23.97 10.23 -13.61
C LEU A 743 24.42 11.68 -13.76
N ASP A 744 25.40 12.11 -12.97
CA ASP A 744 26.08 13.41 -13.04
C ASP A 744 27.39 13.39 -13.83
N ALA A 745 27.89 12.20 -14.21
CA ALA A 745 29.18 12.01 -14.87
C ALA A 745 29.05 11.53 -16.33
N ALA A 746 28.23 12.21 -17.14
CA ALA A 746 28.06 11.84 -18.55
C ALA A 746 29.34 12.10 -19.36
N GLU A 747 29.82 11.11 -20.12
CA GLU A 747 30.97 11.25 -21.02
C GLU A 747 30.65 12.09 -22.25
N THR A 748 29.46 11.90 -22.79
CA THR A 748 29.01 12.54 -24.04
C THR A 748 27.51 12.76 -24.01
N THR A 749 27.06 13.90 -24.52
CA THR A 749 25.64 14.23 -24.65
C THR A 749 25.31 14.73 -26.06
N TRP A 750 24.08 14.49 -26.52
CA TRP A 750 23.56 15.03 -27.77
C TRP A 750 22.03 15.03 -27.82
N GLY A 751 21.45 15.90 -28.65
CA GLY A 751 19.99 16.07 -28.74
C GLY A 751 19.44 16.98 -27.64
N GLY A 752 18.11 17.04 -27.51
CA GLY A 752 17.43 17.81 -26.47
C GLY A 752 17.77 19.30 -26.43
N ASP A 753 17.88 19.85 -25.21
CA ASP A 753 18.22 21.25 -24.97
C ASP A 753 19.74 21.53 -24.97
N GLY A 754 20.56 20.48 -24.92
CA GLY A 754 22.02 20.52 -25.06
C GLY A 754 22.75 21.10 -23.84
N ASN A 755 22.17 21.01 -22.65
CA ASN A 755 22.76 21.56 -21.43
C ASN A 755 23.77 20.60 -20.75
N GLY A 756 23.80 19.33 -21.18
CA GLY A 756 24.74 18.32 -20.69
C GLY A 756 24.41 17.79 -19.29
N ARG A 757 23.17 17.99 -18.80
CA ARG A 757 22.70 17.59 -17.48
C ARG A 757 21.41 16.81 -17.64
N LEU A 758 21.20 15.83 -16.77
CA LEU A 758 19.99 15.03 -16.80
C LEU A 758 18.77 15.87 -16.35
N ASP A 759 17.91 16.26 -17.30
CA ASP A 759 16.64 16.90 -16.99
C ASP A 759 15.57 15.86 -16.70
N GLY A 760 15.24 15.68 -15.43
CA GLY A 760 14.23 14.70 -15.04
C GLY A 760 12.82 15.01 -15.55
N PRO A 761 11.99 13.98 -15.75
CA PRO A 761 12.24 12.54 -15.54
C PRO A 761 12.96 11.81 -16.70
N ILE A 762 13.54 10.64 -16.42
CA ILE A 762 14.11 9.73 -17.43
C ILE A 762 12.99 9.19 -18.34
N GLN A 763 13.17 9.34 -19.67
CA GLN A 763 12.23 8.92 -20.72
C GLN A 763 12.72 7.73 -21.56
N GLY A 764 13.99 7.35 -21.45
CA GLY A 764 14.52 6.19 -22.16
C GLY A 764 15.84 5.71 -21.57
N VAL A 765 16.13 4.43 -21.75
CA VAL A 765 17.43 3.82 -21.42
C VAL A 765 17.91 2.98 -22.58
N ALA A 766 19.23 2.89 -22.75
CA ALA A 766 19.84 1.96 -23.67
C ALA A 766 21.14 1.39 -23.13
N LEU A 767 21.34 0.09 -23.30
CA LEU A 767 22.63 -0.55 -23.11
C LEU A 767 23.36 -0.59 -24.46
N VAL A 768 24.60 -0.09 -24.47
CA VAL A 768 25.46 -0.04 -25.64
C VAL A 768 26.60 -1.02 -25.43
N ALA A 769 26.79 -1.96 -26.35
CA ALA A 769 27.97 -2.80 -26.41
C ALA A 769 28.86 -2.35 -27.57
N ARG A 770 30.03 -1.81 -27.24
CA ARG A 770 31.00 -1.27 -28.19
C ARG A 770 32.02 -2.34 -28.54
N ASN A 771 32.39 -2.44 -29.81
CA ASN A 771 33.44 -3.33 -30.25
C ASN A 771 34.78 -2.86 -29.67
N ALA A 772 35.25 -3.51 -28.62
CA ALA A 772 36.39 -3.04 -27.82
C ALA A 772 37.70 -3.05 -28.63
N LEU A 773 37.83 -4.00 -29.56
CA LEU A 773 39.04 -4.22 -30.34
C LEU A 773 38.93 -3.73 -31.79
N GLY A 774 37.75 -3.26 -32.21
CA GLY A 774 37.53 -2.79 -33.58
C GLY A 774 37.68 -3.88 -34.65
N GLU A 775 37.43 -5.15 -34.30
CA GLU A 775 37.63 -6.32 -35.15
C GLU A 775 36.35 -7.16 -35.31
N ALA A 776 36.43 -8.24 -36.10
CA ALA A 776 35.30 -9.17 -36.23
C ALA A 776 35.15 -9.95 -34.93
N ALA A 777 33.96 -9.91 -34.32
CA ALA A 777 33.67 -10.57 -33.06
C ALA A 777 32.18 -10.85 -32.94
N SER A 778 31.82 -11.90 -32.20
CA SER A 778 30.44 -12.18 -31.82
C SER A 778 30.41 -12.64 -30.38
N GLY A 779 29.29 -12.39 -29.71
CA GLY A 779 29.08 -12.81 -28.35
C GLY A 779 27.73 -12.37 -27.83
N ARG A 780 27.56 -12.44 -26.52
CA ARG A 780 26.34 -12.08 -25.82
C ARG A 780 26.61 -11.12 -24.67
N VAL A 781 25.70 -10.16 -24.51
CA VAL A 781 25.56 -9.37 -23.29
C VAL A 781 24.20 -9.68 -22.69
N ALA A 782 24.18 -10.31 -21.52
CA ALA A 782 22.97 -10.49 -20.74
C ALA A 782 22.86 -9.38 -19.69
N PHE A 783 21.66 -8.89 -19.45
CA PHE A 783 21.42 -7.81 -18.51
C PHE A 783 20.04 -7.92 -17.88
N ASP A 784 19.95 -7.48 -16.62
CA ASP A 784 18.75 -7.55 -15.82
C ASP A 784 18.74 -6.46 -14.74
N ASP A 785 17.66 -6.38 -13.96
CA ASP A 785 17.59 -5.64 -12.70
C ASP A 785 17.98 -4.15 -12.85
N ILE A 786 17.41 -3.49 -13.86
CA ILE A 786 17.68 -2.10 -14.18
C ILE A 786 16.96 -1.22 -13.15
N ARG A 787 17.72 -0.50 -12.33
CA ARG A 787 17.24 0.26 -11.17
C ARG A 787 17.84 1.66 -11.14
N VAL A 788 17.05 2.66 -10.80
CA VAL A 788 17.50 4.04 -10.50
C VAL A 788 17.56 4.21 -8.99
N HIS A 789 18.59 4.88 -8.50
CA HIS A 789 18.83 5.12 -7.08
C HIS A 789 18.72 6.61 -6.78
N GLU A 790 17.95 6.95 -5.74
CA GLU A 790 17.76 8.33 -5.26
C GLU A 790 19.09 8.96 -4.88
N ARG A 791 19.97 8.17 -4.28
CA ARG A 791 21.33 8.53 -3.90
C ARG A 791 22.33 7.66 -4.62
N ALA A 792 23.50 8.21 -4.90
CA ALA A 792 24.60 7.43 -5.44
C ALA A 792 25.30 6.60 -4.36
N ASP A 793 25.22 7.02 -3.09
CA ASP A 793 25.72 6.27 -1.94
C ASP A 793 24.77 5.12 -1.59
N ALA A 794 25.33 3.92 -1.38
CA ALA A 794 24.57 2.72 -1.04
C ALA A 794 24.80 2.28 0.41
N ASP A 795 23.70 1.95 1.10
CA ASP A 795 23.74 1.21 2.36
C ASP A 795 23.90 -0.29 2.04
N TYR A 796 24.89 -0.93 2.66
CA TYR A 796 25.14 -2.38 2.55
C TYR A 796 25.16 -3.02 3.92
N VAL A 797 24.54 -4.18 4.08
CA VAL A 797 24.62 -4.97 5.32
C VAL A 797 25.55 -6.14 5.06
N LEU A 798 26.62 -6.24 5.85
CA LEU A 798 27.54 -7.36 5.74
C LEU A 798 26.84 -8.63 6.24
N ASP A 799 26.68 -9.61 5.36
CA ASP A 799 26.10 -10.92 5.66
C ASP A 799 27.16 -12.02 5.46
N HIS A 800 27.44 -12.76 6.54
CA HIS A 800 28.41 -13.85 6.55
C HIS A 800 28.01 -15.05 5.67
N GLU A 801 26.73 -15.17 5.32
CA GLU A 801 26.21 -16.24 4.46
C GLU A 801 26.19 -15.86 2.96
N SER A 802 26.59 -14.64 2.62
CA SER A 802 26.66 -14.17 1.23
C SER A 802 27.59 -15.04 0.39
N ALA A 803 27.19 -15.35 -0.84
CA ALA A 803 28.00 -16.12 -1.77
C ALA A 803 29.30 -15.37 -2.10
N THR A 804 30.41 -16.12 -2.15
CA THR A 804 31.70 -15.59 -2.59
C THR A 804 32.04 -16.01 -4.02
N ILE A 805 32.74 -15.12 -4.72
CA ILE A 805 33.25 -15.29 -6.07
C ILE A 805 34.75 -15.59 -5.95
N ALA A 806 35.07 -16.87 -5.77
CA ALA A 806 36.46 -17.33 -5.64
C ALA A 806 37.25 -17.14 -6.95
N PRO A 807 38.54 -16.77 -6.90
CA PRO A 807 39.39 -16.67 -8.10
C PRO A 807 39.63 -18.05 -8.75
N ASP A 808 39.91 -18.07 -10.05
CA ASP A 808 40.21 -19.30 -10.83
C ASP A 808 41.67 -19.78 -10.60
N VAL A 809 42.12 -19.94 -9.34
CA VAL A 809 43.47 -20.45 -9.04
C VAL A 809 43.48 -21.37 -7.83
N GLU A 810 44.09 -22.55 -7.98
CA GLU A 810 44.39 -23.50 -6.90
C GLU A 810 45.80 -23.26 -6.33
N ASP A 811 45.98 -23.45 -5.02
CA ASP A 811 47.26 -23.87 -4.42
C ASP A 811 48.51 -22.98 -4.52
N LEU A 812 48.43 -21.71 -4.11
CA LEU A 812 49.63 -20.97 -3.65
C LEU A 812 49.29 -20.03 -2.49
N GLU A 813 50.14 -19.99 -1.46
CA GLU A 813 50.10 -18.97 -0.40
C GLU A 813 50.13 -17.57 -1.02
N LEU A 814 49.18 -16.71 -0.66
CA LEU A 814 49.00 -15.38 -1.25
C LEU A 814 50.27 -14.51 -1.20
N GLY A 815 51.06 -14.65 -0.13
CA GLY A 815 52.35 -13.94 0.01
C GLY A 815 53.40 -14.36 -1.01
N GLN A 816 53.38 -15.61 -1.49
CA GLN A 816 54.32 -16.07 -2.52
C GLN A 816 54.00 -15.50 -3.91
N ARG A 817 52.74 -15.12 -4.16
CA ARG A 817 52.30 -14.51 -5.42
C ARG A 817 52.71 -13.04 -5.55
N PHE A 818 53.01 -12.40 -4.43
CA PHE A 818 53.38 -10.99 -4.38
C PHE A 818 54.89 -10.79 -4.26
N GLY A 819 55.40 -9.79 -4.96
CA GLY A 819 56.83 -9.49 -5.00
C GLY A 819 57.14 -8.07 -5.42
N ALA A 820 58.44 -7.78 -5.54
CA ALA A 820 58.91 -6.48 -6.01
C ALA A 820 60.07 -6.60 -7.00
N ALA A 821 60.12 -5.67 -7.95
CA ALA A 821 61.25 -5.54 -8.88
C ALA A 821 62.44 -4.88 -8.17
N PHE A 822 63.65 -5.32 -8.47
CA PHE A 822 64.88 -4.65 -8.04
C PHE A 822 65.96 -4.74 -9.12
N HIS A 823 66.81 -3.71 -9.22
CA HIS A 823 67.89 -3.69 -10.21
C HIS A 823 69.22 -4.16 -9.60
N PRO A 824 69.90 -5.14 -10.21
CA PRO A 824 71.19 -5.64 -9.74
C PRO A 824 72.30 -4.60 -10.02
N GLY A 825 72.76 -3.95 -8.95
CA GLY A 825 73.78 -2.89 -9.01
C GLY A 825 73.81 -1.93 -7.82
N THR A 826 72.81 -1.98 -6.93
CA THR A 826 72.80 -1.24 -5.66
C THR A 826 73.80 -1.87 -4.67
N THR A 827 74.51 -1.04 -3.88
CA THR A 827 75.62 -1.46 -3.01
C THR A 827 75.21 -2.24 -1.75
N SER A 828 73.91 -2.30 -1.43
CA SER A 828 73.32 -3.09 -0.36
C SER A 828 72.45 -4.20 -0.96
N ARG A 829 72.63 -5.44 -0.49
CA ARG A 829 71.73 -6.57 -0.79
C ARG A 829 70.46 -6.38 0.04
N PRO A 830 69.30 -6.05 -0.54
CA PRO A 830 68.13 -5.60 0.20
C PRO A 830 67.27 -6.76 0.74
N PHE A 831 67.80 -7.98 0.79
CA PHE A 831 66.96 -9.18 0.98
C PHE A 831 66.40 -9.32 2.40
N ASP A 832 67.04 -8.72 3.39
CA ASP A 832 66.53 -8.74 4.77
C ASP A 832 65.22 -7.93 4.87
N VAL A 833 65.08 -6.82 4.13
CA VAL A 833 63.82 -6.04 4.12
C VAL A 833 62.71 -6.74 3.33
N VAL A 834 63.07 -7.52 2.31
CA VAL A 834 62.12 -8.34 1.52
C VAL A 834 61.44 -9.37 2.42
N GLU A 835 62.22 -10.12 3.22
CA GLU A 835 61.68 -11.08 4.19
C GLU A 835 60.83 -10.37 5.27
N SER A 836 61.32 -9.24 5.80
CA SER A 836 60.61 -8.50 6.86
C SER A 836 59.27 -7.92 6.43
N ALA A 837 59.11 -7.64 5.13
CA ALA A 837 57.85 -7.17 4.56
C ALA A 837 56.91 -8.32 4.14
N GLY A 838 57.35 -9.58 4.25
CA GLY A 838 56.55 -10.74 3.85
C GLY A 838 56.50 -10.98 2.33
N LEU A 839 57.37 -10.33 1.55
CA LEU A 839 57.42 -10.50 0.09
C LEU A 839 57.96 -11.89 -0.26
N GLY A 840 57.26 -12.61 -1.13
CA GLY A 840 57.68 -13.97 -1.53
C GLY A 840 58.46 -14.05 -2.84
N THR A 841 58.37 -13.03 -3.71
CA THR A 841 59.01 -13.04 -5.04
C THR A 841 59.84 -11.78 -5.31
N LEU A 842 60.97 -11.95 -6.01
CA LEU A 842 61.75 -10.84 -6.59
C LEU A 842 61.80 -10.93 -8.11
N ARG A 843 61.79 -9.79 -8.79
CA ARG A 843 62.05 -9.71 -10.24
C ARG A 843 63.30 -8.87 -10.50
N MET A 844 64.19 -9.33 -11.39
CA MET A 844 65.39 -8.58 -11.76
C MET A 844 65.82 -8.83 -13.20
N ASP A 845 66.52 -7.84 -13.76
CA ASP A 845 67.16 -7.94 -15.08
C ASP A 845 68.31 -8.96 -15.07
N LEU A 846 68.37 -9.81 -16.08
CA LEU A 846 69.56 -10.57 -16.45
C LEU A 846 70.08 -9.98 -17.77
N PHE A 847 70.88 -8.92 -17.66
CA PHE A 847 71.39 -8.21 -18.84
C PHE A 847 72.34 -9.10 -19.67
N TRP A 848 71.95 -9.47 -20.88
CA TRP A 848 72.70 -10.23 -21.88
C TRP A 848 74.07 -9.61 -22.13
N SER A 849 74.13 -8.29 -22.32
CA SER A 849 75.38 -7.53 -22.52
C SER A 849 76.36 -7.57 -21.34
N ARG A 850 75.90 -7.97 -20.15
CA ARG A 850 76.77 -8.20 -18.99
C ARG A 850 77.21 -9.66 -18.85
N VAL A 851 76.42 -10.60 -19.38
CA VAL A 851 76.69 -12.03 -19.31
C VAL A 851 77.57 -12.50 -20.46
N GLU A 852 77.27 -12.07 -21.69
CA GLU A 852 78.05 -12.43 -22.86
C GLU A 852 79.02 -11.30 -23.20
N MET A 853 80.32 -11.63 -23.32
CA MET A 853 81.32 -10.72 -23.86
C MET A 853 82.24 -11.48 -24.82
N ASN A 854 82.38 -10.99 -26.05
CA ASN A 854 83.19 -11.62 -27.10
C ASN A 854 82.84 -13.11 -27.33
N GLY A 855 81.57 -13.49 -27.19
CA GLY A 855 81.08 -14.87 -27.38
C GLY A 855 81.37 -15.82 -26.20
N GLN A 856 81.81 -15.32 -25.05
CA GLN A 856 81.98 -16.09 -23.82
C GLN A 856 80.93 -15.68 -22.79
N TYR A 857 80.31 -16.67 -22.14
CA TYR A 857 79.31 -16.47 -21.09
C TYR A 857 79.96 -16.46 -19.70
N ASP A 858 79.76 -15.39 -18.94
CA ASP A 858 80.13 -15.26 -17.52
C ASP A 858 78.93 -14.80 -16.69
N PHE A 859 78.40 -15.71 -15.88
CA PHE A 859 77.24 -15.48 -15.01
C PHE A 859 77.62 -15.11 -13.57
N SER A 860 78.93 -15.02 -13.24
CA SER A 860 79.42 -14.95 -11.87
C SER A 860 78.86 -13.78 -11.06
N ALA A 861 78.60 -12.64 -11.71
CA ALA A 861 77.97 -11.47 -11.09
C ALA A 861 76.54 -11.77 -10.58
N TYR A 862 75.78 -12.57 -11.32
CA TYR A 862 74.40 -12.93 -10.98
C TYR A 862 74.31 -14.18 -10.09
N ASP A 863 75.24 -15.12 -10.22
CA ASP A 863 75.26 -16.36 -9.44
C ASP A 863 75.10 -16.11 -7.94
N SER A 864 75.86 -15.15 -7.43
CA SER A 864 75.85 -14.82 -5.99
C SER A 864 74.54 -14.20 -5.52
N ILE A 865 73.81 -13.53 -6.42
CA ILE A 865 72.51 -12.91 -6.15
C ILE A 865 71.41 -13.99 -6.18
N VAL A 866 71.38 -14.80 -7.25
CA VAL A 866 70.40 -15.89 -7.42
C VAL A 866 70.50 -16.88 -6.26
N GLN A 867 71.71 -17.34 -5.91
CA GLN A 867 71.91 -18.26 -4.78
C GLN A 867 71.40 -17.69 -3.47
N GLU A 868 71.58 -16.37 -3.27
CA GLU A 868 71.20 -15.71 -2.03
C GLU A 868 69.68 -15.57 -1.88
N ILE A 869 68.98 -15.25 -2.97
CA ILE A 869 67.51 -15.19 -3.04
C ILE A 869 66.92 -16.58 -2.78
N LEU A 870 67.42 -17.60 -3.48
CA LEU A 870 66.91 -18.97 -3.36
C LEU A 870 67.19 -19.58 -1.97
N ALA A 871 68.33 -19.25 -1.35
CA ALA A 871 68.66 -19.73 0.00
C ALA A 871 67.70 -19.21 1.09
N ARG A 872 67.01 -18.09 0.82
CA ARG A 872 65.95 -17.51 1.68
C ARG A 872 64.56 -18.10 1.41
N GLY A 873 64.44 -19.01 0.45
CA GLY A 873 63.15 -19.54 0.02
C GLY A 873 62.33 -18.52 -0.78
N LEU A 874 62.92 -17.44 -1.28
CA LEU A 874 62.23 -16.52 -2.17
C LEU A 874 62.13 -17.10 -3.58
N GLN A 875 61.08 -16.72 -4.31
CA GLN A 875 60.95 -16.98 -5.73
C GLN A 875 61.62 -15.86 -6.54
N LEU A 876 62.03 -16.17 -7.77
CA LEU A 876 62.77 -15.24 -8.62
C LEU A 876 62.21 -15.24 -10.05
N VAL A 877 61.96 -14.05 -10.58
CA VAL A 877 61.68 -13.82 -12.01
C VAL A 877 62.93 -13.19 -12.62
N LEU A 878 63.56 -13.90 -13.55
CA LEU A 878 64.71 -13.44 -14.31
C LEU A 878 64.26 -12.94 -15.68
N ILE A 879 64.44 -11.65 -15.93
CA ILE A 879 64.15 -11.07 -17.23
C ILE A 879 65.35 -11.33 -18.15
N LEU A 880 65.10 -11.94 -19.29
CA LEU A 880 66.12 -12.18 -20.32
C LEU A 880 66.14 -10.95 -21.25
N ASP A 881 67.00 -9.98 -20.96
CA ASP A 881 67.03 -8.67 -21.60
C ASP A 881 68.46 -8.13 -21.69
N TYR A 882 68.75 -6.92 -22.14
CA TYR A 882 68.24 -6.35 -23.38
C TYR A 882 69.19 -6.77 -24.52
N GLY A 883 69.29 -5.97 -25.58
CA GLY A 883 70.19 -6.24 -26.70
C GLY A 883 71.68 -6.25 -26.33
N HIS A 884 72.51 -6.71 -27.28
CA HIS A 884 73.96 -6.80 -27.13
C HIS A 884 74.65 -5.92 -28.19
N PRO A 885 75.73 -5.18 -27.87
CA PRO A 885 76.40 -4.28 -28.82
C PRO A 885 76.86 -4.96 -30.12
N ASP A 886 77.25 -6.24 -30.04
CA ASP A 886 77.71 -7.03 -31.20
C ASP A 886 76.58 -7.75 -31.97
N HIS A 887 75.33 -7.70 -31.49
CA HIS A 887 74.22 -8.48 -32.04
C HIS A 887 72.91 -7.69 -32.11
N ASP A 888 72.35 -7.54 -33.31
CA ASP A 888 71.00 -7.01 -33.48
C ASP A 888 69.97 -8.16 -33.44
N VAL A 889 69.13 -8.19 -32.40
CA VAL A 889 68.11 -9.22 -32.20
C VAL A 889 67.05 -9.26 -33.30
N ARG A 890 66.90 -8.19 -34.09
CA ARG A 890 65.98 -8.14 -35.24
C ARG A 890 66.52 -8.88 -36.47
N GLY A 891 67.83 -9.16 -36.48
CA GLY A 891 68.48 -9.96 -37.51
C GLY A 891 68.57 -11.44 -37.13
N THR A 892 68.57 -12.35 -38.11
CA THR A 892 68.61 -13.80 -37.90
C THR A 892 69.78 -14.25 -37.01
N ALA A 893 70.97 -13.68 -37.20
CA ALA A 893 72.16 -14.04 -36.42
C ALA A 893 72.07 -13.58 -34.96
N GLY A 894 71.57 -12.36 -34.72
CA GLY A 894 71.42 -11.82 -33.36
C GLY A 894 70.28 -12.48 -32.61
N MET A 895 69.15 -12.76 -33.27
CA MET A 895 68.06 -13.57 -32.73
C MET A 895 68.55 -14.94 -32.25
N ALA A 896 69.33 -15.64 -33.08
CA ALA A 896 69.91 -16.94 -32.70
C ALA A 896 70.93 -16.82 -31.57
N ALA A 897 71.65 -15.69 -31.46
CA ALA A 897 72.59 -15.44 -30.36
C ALA A 897 71.85 -15.21 -29.03
N PHE A 898 70.81 -14.38 -29.04
CA PHE A 898 69.95 -14.16 -27.89
C PHE A 898 69.28 -15.46 -27.41
N ALA A 899 68.74 -16.27 -28.34
CA ALA A 899 68.13 -17.55 -28.00
C ALA A 899 69.12 -18.52 -27.33
N ARG A 900 70.39 -18.57 -27.79
CA ARG A 900 71.44 -19.36 -27.13
C ARG A 900 71.77 -18.82 -25.74
N TYR A 901 71.88 -17.50 -25.59
CA TYR A 901 72.09 -16.85 -24.30
C TYR A 901 70.98 -17.25 -23.30
N ALA A 902 69.71 -17.13 -23.73
CA ALA A 902 68.56 -17.53 -22.95
C ALA A 902 68.58 -19.02 -22.59
N GLY A 903 68.94 -19.90 -23.53
CA GLY A 903 69.16 -21.32 -23.27
C GLY A 903 70.24 -21.57 -22.20
N GLN A 904 71.36 -20.83 -22.24
CA GLN A 904 72.41 -20.94 -21.23
C GLN A 904 71.94 -20.44 -19.84
N ALA A 905 71.15 -19.36 -19.80
CA ALA A 905 70.56 -18.87 -18.56
C ALA A 905 69.57 -19.90 -17.97
N ALA A 906 68.70 -20.47 -18.80
CA ALA A 906 67.75 -21.50 -18.40
C ALA A 906 68.43 -22.78 -17.92
N GLN A 907 69.42 -23.28 -18.66
CA GLN A 907 70.22 -24.44 -18.24
C GLN A 907 70.90 -24.23 -16.88
N ARG A 908 71.29 -22.98 -16.59
CA ARG A 908 71.99 -22.63 -15.36
C ARG A 908 71.06 -22.45 -14.16
N TYR A 909 69.91 -21.80 -14.34
CA TYR A 909 69.08 -21.31 -13.24
C TYR A 909 67.69 -21.94 -13.13
N ALA A 910 67.23 -22.73 -14.11
CA ALA A 910 65.91 -23.35 -14.03
C ALA A 910 65.76 -24.23 -12.77
N GLY A 911 64.57 -24.17 -12.17
CA GLY A 911 64.22 -24.90 -10.96
C GLY A 911 62.87 -24.42 -10.41
N GLU A 912 62.37 -25.06 -9.36
CA GLU A 912 61.01 -24.85 -8.83
C GLU A 912 60.68 -23.40 -8.44
N ARG A 913 61.70 -22.59 -8.10
CA ARG A 913 61.53 -21.21 -7.62
C ARG A 913 62.01 -20.14 -8.61
N VAL A 914 62.39 -20.52 -9.83
CA VAL A 914 62.87 -19.58 -10.86
C VAL A 914 61.94 -19.58 -12.06
N ARG A 915 61.46 -18.39 -12.42
CA ARG A 915 60.70 -18.11 -13.63
C ARG A 915 61.52 -17.22 -14.56
N PHE A 916 61.31 -17.34 -15.87
CA PHE A 916 61.95 -16.52 -16.87
C PHE A 916 60.94 -15.66 -17.61
N GLU A 917 61.31 -14.44 -17.95
CA GLU A 917 60.53 -13.53 -18.77
C GLU A 917 61.34 -13.17 -20.02
N ILE A 918 60.77 -13.37 -21.21
CA ILE A 918 61.48 -13.11 -22.48
C ILE A 918 61.34 -11.65 -22.85
N TRP A 919 62.41 -10.87 -22.69
CA TRP A 919 62.42 -9.43 -22.97
C TRP A 919 61.50 -8.61 -22.07
N ASN A 920 61.69 -7.28 -22.08
CA ASN A 920 60.88 -6.32 -21.34
C ASN A 920 60.28 -5.31 -22.32
N GLU A 921 58.97 -5.12 -22.30
CA GLU A 921 58.18 -4.17 -23.11
C GLU A 921 58.55 -4.16 -24.61
N PRO A 922 58.43 -5.31 -25.29
CA PRO A 922 58.77 -5.42 -26.73
C PRO A 922 57.81 -4.61 -27.63
N ASP A 923 56.70 -4.15 -27.09
CA ASP A 923 55.69 -3.26 -27.65
C ASP A 923 56.04 -1.77 -27.48
N HIS A 924 57.07 -1.44 -26.69
CA HIS A 924 57.48 -0.06 -26.44
C HIS A 924 58.81 0.29 -27.17
N PRO A 925 58.87 1.41 -27.92
CA PRO A 925 60.03 1.73 -28.78
C PRO A 925 61.37 1.84 -28.06
N ASN A 926 61.37 2.35 -26.82
CA ASN A 926 62.59 2.54 -26.03
C ASN A 926 63.24 1.22 -25.64
N PHE A 927 62.45 0.15 -25.49
CA PHE A 927 62.94 -1.15 -25.05
C PHE A 927 63.18 -2.09 -26.22
N TRP A 928 62.47 -1.93 -27.34
CA TRP A 928 62.75 -2.70 -28.57
C TRP A 928 63.96 -2.18 -29.38
N GLY A 929 64.37 -0.92 -29.17
CA GLY A 929 65.49 -0.31 -29.91
C GLY A 929 65.14 0.13 -31.33
N GLY A 930 63.85 0.44 -31.57
CA GLY A 930 63.29 0.84 -32.86
C GLY A 930 61.75 0.89 -32.82
N ALA A 931 61.11 0.95 -34.00
CA ALA A 931 59.65 0.80 -34.07
C ALA A 931 59.25 -0.62 -33.61
N PRO A 932 58.36 -0.78 -32.62
CA PRO A 932 57.90 -2.07 -32.15
C PRO A 932 57.30 -2.91 -33.28
N SER A 933 57.59 -4.22 -33.28
CA SER A 933 57.10 -5.15 -34.28
C SER A 933 56.77 -6.49 -33.65
N ALA A 934 55.47 -6.77 -33.49
CA ALA A 934 54.99 -8.04 -32.96
C ALA A 934 55.52 -9.23 -33.78
N ALA A 935 55.74 -9.07 -35.08
CA ALA A 935 56.29 -10.13 -35.92
C ALA A 935 57.78 -10.42 -35.67
N GLU A 936 58.59 -9.39 -35.49
CA GLU A 936 60.01 -9.56 -35.15
C GLU A 936 60.15 -10.14 -33.74
N TYR A 937 59.40 -9.61 -32.77
CA TYR A 937 59.39 -10.13 -31.42
C TYR A 937 58.90 -11.58 -31.35
N SER A 938 57.83 -11.94 -32.06
CA SER A 938 57.34 -13.33 -32.11
C SER A 938 58.36 -14.31 -32.69
N ALA A 939 59.19 -13.86 -33.63
CA ALA A 939 60.30 -14.68 -34.13
C ALA A 939 61.37 -14.90 -33.05
N LEU A 940 61.73 -13.84 -32.30
CA LEU A 940 62.65 -13.90 -31.17
C LEU A 940 62.12 -14.82 -30.06
N ALA A 941 60.87 -14.63 -29.64
CA ALA A 941 60.22 -15.39 -28.58
C ALA A 941 60.18 -16.89 -28.93
N ARG A 942 59.76 -17.25 -30.14
CA ARG A 942 59.74 -18.67 -30.57
C ARG A 942 61.13 -19.29 -30.63
N ALA A 943 62.12 -18.57 -31.15
CA ALA A 943 63.50 -19.06 -31.17
C ALA A 943 64.04 -19.27 -29.74
N THR A 944 63.74 -18.33 -28.85
CA THR A 944 64.13 -18.36 -27.44
C THR A 944 63.47 -19.52 -26.68
N LEU A 945 62.15 -19.66 -26.81
CA LEU A 945 61.40 -20.77 -26.21
C LEU A 945 61.89 -22.13 -26.71
N ALA A 946 62.19 -22.26 -28.01
CA ALA A 946 62.71 -23.51 -28.56
C ALA A 946 64.06 -23.90 -27.93
N GLU A 947 64.97 -22.93 -27.76
CA GLU A 947 66.28 -23.17 -27.11
C GLU A 947 66.11 -23.49 -25.62
N ILE A 948 65.28 -22.74 -24.88
CA ILE A 948 65.01 -23.02 -23.46
C ILE A 948 64.40 -24.42 -23.29
N ARG A 949 63.34 -24.76 -24.04
CA ARG A 949 62.66 -26.06 -23.94
C ARG A 949 63.58 -27.23 -24.28
N ALA A 950 64.59 -27.02 -25.13
CA ALA A 950 65.56 -28.06 -25.47
C ALA A 950 66.52 -28.41 -24.32
N VAL A 951 66.83 -27.45 -23.44
CA VAL A 951 67.82 -27.61 -22.36
C VAL A 951 67.20 -27.67 -20.95
N ALA A 952 66.02 -27.08 -20.77
CA ALA A 952 65.27 -27.00 -19.53
C ALA A 952 63.76 -27.07 -19.84
N PRO A 953 63.22 -28.27 -20.15
CA PRO A 953 61.84 -28.44 -20.60
C PRO A 953 60.81 -27.93 -19.57
N ASP A 954 61.10 -28.11 -18.28
CA ASP A 954 60.22 -27.75 -17.16
C ASP A 954 60.43 -26.31 -16.64
N ALA A 955 61.28 -25.51 -17.30
CA ALA A 955 61.48 -24.11 -16.89
C ALA A 955 60.19 -23.30 -17.05
N MET A 956 59.83 -22.49 -16.07
CA MET A 956 58.62 -21.69 -16.11
C MET A 956 58.90 -20.37 -16.86
N VAL A 957 58.27 -20.13 -18.01
CA VAL A 957 58.61 -19.02 -18.92
C VAL A 957 57.38 -18.22 -19.37
N SER A 958 57.43 -16.89 -19.27
CA SER A 958 56.43 -16.00 -19.86
C SER A 958 56.83 -15.46 -21.23
N SER A 959 55.83 -15.07 -22.03
CA SER A 959 56.00 -14.52 -23.38
C SER A 959 56.48 -13.06 -23.44
N GLY A 960 57.11 -12.54 -22.38
CA GLY A 960 57.57 -11.15 -22.24
C GLY A 960 56.55 -10.17 -21.67
N GLY A 961 56.98 -9.24 -20.82
CA GLY A 961 56.12 -8.24 -20.18
C GLY A 961 55.75 -7.12 -21.14
N LEU A 962 54.48 -7.04 -21.55
CA LEU A 962 53.98 -5.92 -22.38
C LEU A 962 53.83 -4.64 -21.57
N SER A 963 54.08 -3.49 -22.21
CA SER A 963 53.80 -2.18 -21.64
C SER A 963 52.28 -1.96 -21.64
N TYR A 964 51.65 -2.08 -20.47
CA TYR A 964 50.18 -2.08 -20.35
C TYR A 964 49.52 -3.26 -21.08
N PHE A 965 48.20 -3.17 -21.29
CA PHE A 965 47.43 -4.11 -22.10
C PHE A 965 47.35 -3.62 -23.56
N ASP A 966 48.45 -3.73 -24.33
CA ASP A 966 48.43 -3.49 -25.79
C ASP A 966 47.74 -4.67 -26.52
N PHE A 967 46.41 -4.64 -26.56
CA PHE A 967 45.63 -5.72 -27.18
C PHE A 967 45.94 -5.96 -28.67
N PRO A 968 46.12 -4.92 -29.53
CA PRO A 968 46.58 -5.14 -30.90
C PRO A 968 47.91 -5.89 -30.99
N TYR A 969 48.90 -5.51 -30.18
CA TYR A 969 50.20 -6.18 -30.15
C TYR A 969 50.08 -7.61 -29.60
N LEU A 970 49.37 -7.78 -28.47
CA LEU A 970 49.10 -9.07 -27.83
C LEU A 970 48.44 -10.05 -28.81
N ARG A 971 47.39 -9.63 -29.52
CA ARG A 971 46.73 -10.46 -30.54
C ARG A 971 47.69 -10.86 -31.65
N ALA A 972 48.47 -9.91 -32.16
CA ALA A 972 49.43 -10.17 -33.23
C ALA A 972 50.51 -11.16 -32.79
N MET A 973 51.04 -11.04 -31.57
CA MET A 973 52.06 -11.97 -31.07
C MET A 973 51.50 -13.37 -30.79
N LEU A 974 50.27 -13.47 -30.27
CA LEU A 974 49.60 -14.76 -30.05
C LEU A 974 49.36 -15.49 -31.38
N ARG A 975 48.82 -14.80 -32.40
CA ARG A 975 48.63 -15.36 -33.77
C ARG A 975 49.90 -15.86 -34.43
N LEU A 976 51.03 -15.25 -34.10
CA LEU A 976 52.34 -15.60 -34.64
C LEU A 976 53.05 -16.67 -33.81
N GLY A 977 52.41 -17.17 -32.75
CA GLY A 977 52.88 -18.26 -31.91
C GLY A 977 53.94 -17.86 -30.89
N ALA A 978 54.00 -16.58 -30.50
CA ALA A 978 54.98 -16.09 -29.51
C ALA A 978 54.81 -16.74 -28.13
N ALA A 979 53.61 -17.27 -27.83
CA ALA A 979 53.27 -17.88 -26.56
C ALA A 979 53.01 -19.39 -26.63
N ASP A 980 53.11 -20.04 -27.80
CA ASP A 980 52.72 -21.45 -27.98
C ASP A 980 53.40 -22.38 -26.98
N ALA A 981 54.70 -22.16 -26.75
CA ALA A 981 55.52 -22.92 -25.81
C ALA A 981 55.81 -22.16 -24.49
N ALA A 982 55.19 -21.00 -24.27
CA ALA A 982 55.27 -20.26 -23.02
C ALA A 982 54.20 -20.79 -22.03
N ASP A 983 54.50 -20.66 -20.75
CA ASP A 983 53.62 -21.09 -19.66
C ASP A 983 52.68 -19.97 -19.20
N ALA A 984 53.04 -18.72 -19.44
CA ALA A 984 52.26 -17.54 -19.06
C ALA A 984 52.41 -16.38 -20.05
N ILE A 985 51.49 -15.43 -19.99
CA ILE A 985 51.59 -14.13 -20.67
C ILE A 985 51.89 -13.07 -19.62
N ALA A 986 52.93 -12.27 -19.82
CA ALA A 986 53.30 -11.21 -18.88
C ALA A 986 52.82 -9.83 -19.37
N VAL A 987 52.36 -9.00 -18.44
CA VAL A 987 51.87 -7.63 -18.70
C VAL A 987 52.25 -6.69 -17.55
N HIS A 988 52.42 -5.41 -17.85
CA HIS A 988 52.70 -4.37 -16.87
C HIS A 988 51.43 -3.55 -16.57
N ALA A 989 50.83 -3.74 -15.40
CA ALA A 989 49.52 -3.16 -15.05
C ALA A 989 49.62 -1.79 -14.37
N TYR A 990 50.19 -0.79 -15.06
CA TYR A 990 50.34 0.59 -14.56
C TYR A 990 49.03 1.41 -14.61
N GLU A 991 47.95 0.90 -14.02
CA GLU A 991 46.61 1.48 -14.12
C GLU A 991 45.89 1.54 -12.76
N GLN A 992 44.67 2.07 -12.73
CA GLN A 992 43.82 1.97 -11.53
C GLN A 992 43.53 0.48 -11.21
N PRO A 993 43.69 0.04 -9.95
CA PRO A 993 43.65 -1.37 -9.58
C PRO A 993 42.39 -2.12 -10.04
N GLU A 994 41.21 -1.56 -9.74
CA GLU A 994 39.93 -2.20 -9.99
C GLU A 994 39.52 -2.11 -11.46
N GLY A 995 40.03 -1.10 -12.19
CA GLY A 995 39.83 -0.96 -13.64
C GLY A 995 40.45 -2.09 -14.46
N LEU A 996 41.31 -2.90 -13.86
CA LEU A 996 41.96 -4.04 -14.50
C LEU A 996 40.97 -5.16 -14.83
N ALA A 997 39.81 -5.26 -14.16
CA ALA A 997 38.83 -6.33 -14.36
C ALA A 997 38.36 -6.45 -15.82
N GLU A 998 38.05 -5.33 -16.47
CA GLU A 998 37.63 -5.31 -17.89
C GLU A 998 38.76 -5.84 -18.78
N LYS A 999 39.98 -5.32 -18.58
CA LYS A 999 41.15 -5.70 -19.39
C LYS A 999 41.57 -7.14 -19.17
N TRP A 1000 41.43 -7.63 -17.94
CA TRP A 1000 41.69 -9.02 -17.58
C TRP A 1000 40.78 -9.97 -18.34
N VAL A 1001 39.48 -9.72 -18.34
CA VAL A 1001 38.50 -10.54 -19.11
C VAL A 1001 38.77 -10.46 -20.61
N MET A 1002 39.10 -9.28 -21.13
CA MET A 1002 39.47 -9.12 -22.54
C MET A 1002 40.74 -9.91 -22.91
N ALA A 1003 41.78 -9.86 -22.06
CA ALA A 1003 43.04 -10.56 -22.29
C ALA A 1003 42.87 -12.07 -22.18
N ASP A 1004 42.21 -12.54 -21.13
CA ASP A 1004 41.88 -13.95 -20.92
C ASP A 1004 41.07 -14.53 -22.09
N ARG A 1005 40.09 -13.78 -22.60
CA ARG A 1005 39.34 -14.17 -23.80
C ARG A 1005 40.23 -14.21 -25.05
N LEU A 1006 41.03 -13.18 -25.28
CA LEU A 1006 41.93 -13.08 -26.42
C LEU A 1006 42.96 -14.23 -26.45
N ILE A 1007 43.54 -14.55 -25.28
CA ILE A 1007 44.50 -15.65 -25.12
C ILE A 1007 43.85 -16.98 -25.50
N ARG A 1008 42.64 -17.26 -25.00
CA ARG A 1008 41.90 -18.47 -25.37
C ARG A 1008 41.60 -18.55 -26.85
N ASP A 1009 41.10 -17.46 -27.43
CA ASP A 1009 40.65 -17.45 -28.82
C ASP A 1009 41.83 -17.66 -29.80
N GLU A 1010 43.02 -17.12 -29.49
CA GLU A 1010 44.18 -17.20 -30.39
C GLU A 1010 45.09 -18.42 -30.11
N THR A 1011 45.13 -18.93 -28.88
CA THR A 1011 46.00 -20.07 -28.52
C THR A 1011 45.26 -21.41 -28.37
N GLY A 1012 43.95 -21.37 -28.18
CA GLY A 1012 43.14 -22.56 -27.87
C GLY A 1012 43.31 -23.09 -26.44
N ASP A 1013 44.08 -22.40 -25.59
CA ASP A 1013 44.38 -22.78 -24.21
C ASP A 1013 44.17 -21.59 -23.25
N ARG A 1014 43.99 -21.88 -21.95
CA ARG A 1014 43.99 -20.85 -20.91
C ARG A 1014 45.41 -20.73 -20.36
N LYS A 1015 46.16 -19.73 -20.83
CA LYS A 1015 47.46 -19.38 -20.26
C LYS A 1015 47.29 -18.34 -19.15
N PRO A 1016 47.88 -18.52 -17.96
CA PRO A 1016 47.81 -17.53 -16.89
C PRO A 1016 48.44 -16.21 -17.30
N LEU A 1017 47.90 -15.14 -16.72
CA LEU A 1017 48.44 -13.79 -16.82
C LEU A 1017 49.34 -13.52 -15.61
N TRP A 1018 50.56 -13.07 -15.88
CA TRP A 1018 51.51 -12.60 -14.87
C TRP A 1018 51.60 -11.08 -14.92
N ILE A 1019 51.40 -10.44 -13.77
CA ILE A 1019 51.60 -9.00 -13.63
C ILE A 1019 53.05 -8.81 -13.16
N THR A 1020 53.94 -8.60 -14.12
CA THR A 1020 55.40 -8.55 -13.88
C THR A 1020 55.90 -7.16 -13.53
N GLU A 1021 55.08 -6.13 -13.73
CA GLU A 1021 55.26 -4.81 -13.13
C GLU A 1021 53.90 -4.15 -12.89
N TRP A 1022 53.81 -3.38 -11.82
CA TRP A 1022 52.76 -2.39 -11.55
C TRP A 1022 53.28 -1.44 -10.47
N GLY A 1023 52.76 -0.23 -10.39
CA GLY A 1023 53.20 0.69 -9.35
C GLY A 1023 52.60 2.07 -9.53
N TYR A 1024 52.76 2.89 -8.51
CA TYR A 1024 52.29 4.28 -8.54
C TYR A 1024 53.44 5.20 -8.16
N SER A 1025 53.81 6.04 -9.11
CA SER A 1025 54.67 7.19 -8.89
C SER A 1025 53.94 8.41 -9.41
N VAL A 1026 54.14 9.54 -8.76
CA VAL A 1026 53.39 10.76 -9.04
C VAL A 1026 54.37 11.80 -9.55
N ASP A 1027 54.06 12.45 -10.67
CA ASP A 1027 54.85 13.58 -11.16
C ASP A 1027 54.52 14.87 -10.39
N ALA A 1028 55.32 15.92 -10.62
CA ALA A 1028 55.17 17.21 -9.94
C ALA A 1028 53.77 17.86 -10.05
N ALA A 1029 52.97 17.50 -11.06
CA ALA A 1029 51.68 18.11 -11.33
C ALA A 1029 50.54 17.44 -10.55
N GLU A 1030 50.60 16.12 -10.36
CA GLU A 1030 49.64 15.40 -9.51
C GLU A 1030 49.94 15.59 -8.01
N ALA A 1031 51.21 15.67 -7.62
CA ALA A 1031 51.60 15.96 -6.24
C ALA A 1031 51.06 17.33 -5.76
N ALA A 1032 50.99 18.33 -6.67
CA ALA A 1032 50.43 19.64 -6.39
C ALA A 1032 48.90 19.63 -6.12
N GLY A 1033 48.19 18.57 -6.53
CA GLY A 1033 46.77 18.35 -6.25
C GLY A 1033 46.48 17.52 -4.99
N GLN A 1034 47.44 16.72 -4.52
CA GLN A 1034 47.29 15.79 -3.39
C GLN A 1034 47.82 16.33 -2.04
N GLY A 1035 48.41 17.54 -2.04
CA GLY A 1035 48.84 18.21 -0.81
C GLY A 1035 50.35 18.17 -0.57
N ASP A 1036 50.77 17.74 0.62
CA ASP A 1036 52.18 17.61 1.02
C ASP A 1036 52.72 16.17 0.78
N GLU A 1037 54.00 15.96 1.09
CA GLU A 1037 54.66 14.66 0.92
C GLU A 1037 53.96 13.52 1.68
N ALA A 1038 53.35 13.81 2.84
CA ALA A 1038 52.69 12.79 3.65
C ALA A 1038 51.41 12.27 2.98
N GLY A 1039 50.59 13.18 2.43
CA GLY A 1039 49.39 12.82 1.67
C GLY A 1039 49.72 11.96 0.44
N PHE A 1040 50.82 12.26 -0.25
CA PHE A 1040 51.32 11.46 -1.36
C PHE A 1040 51.71 10.03 -0.94
N LEU A 1041 52.49 9.88 0.13
CA LEU A 1041 52.94 8.58 0.62
C LEU A 1041 51.77 7.71 1.10
N GLU A 1042 50.76 8.33 1.73
CA GLU A 1042 49.54 7.65 2.15
C GLU A 1042 48.71 7.17 0.95
N TRP A 1043 48.53 8.01 -0.07
CA TRP A 1043 47.87 7.62 -1.31
C TRP A 1043 48.61 6.45 -2.00
N GLN A 1044 49.94 6.51 -2.13
CA GLN A 1044 50.73 5.42 -2.70
C GLN A 1044 50.52 4.10 -1.92
N ALA A 1045 50.50 4.17 -0.59
CA ALA A 1045 50.27 3.01 0.27
C ALA A 1045 48.87 2.40 0.07
N LYS A 1046 47.85 3.25 -0.02
CA LYS A 1046 46.47 2.85 -0.31
C LYS A 1046 46.37 2.15 -1.67
N MET A 1047 46.94 2.75 -2.71
CA MET A 1047 46.93 2.18 -4.06
C MET A 1047 47.67 0.84 -4.10
N ALA A 1048 48.80 0.71 -3.40
CA ALA A 1048 49.53 -0.56 -3.31
C ALA A 1048 48.69 -1.70 -2.70
N VAL A 1049 47.96 -1.44 -1.61
CA VAL A 1049 47.08 -2.46 -1.01
C VAL A 1049 45.90 -2.78 -1.92
N ARG A 1050 45.28 -1.77 -2.55
CA ARG A 1050 44.20 -1.98 -3.53
C ARG A 1050 44.66 -2.81 -4.73
N SER A 1051 45.88 -2.62 -5.22
CA SER A 1051 46.48 -3.47 -6.27
C SER A 1051 46.64 -4.90 -5.82
N VAL A 1052 47.19 -5.15 -4.62
CA VAL A 1052 47.33 -6.52 -4.10
C VAL A 1052 45.96 -7.21 -4.00
N LEU A 1053 44.96 -6.55 -3.41
CA LEU A 1053 43.61 -7.09 -3.27
C LEU A 1053 42.94 -7.32 -4.64
N SER A 1054 43.07 -6.37 -5.58
CA SER A 1054 42.53 -6.50 -6.94
C SER A 1054 43.18 -7.66 -7.69
N HIS A 1055 44.50 -7.77 -7.66
CA HIS A 1055 45.23 -8.84 -8.33
C HIS A 1055 44.90 -10.23 -7.74
N TRP A 1056 44.70 -10.33 -6.43
CA TRP A 1056 44.22 -11.56 -5.80
C TRP A 1056 42.78 -11.89 -6.19
N ALA A 1057 41.89 -10.90 -6.31
CA ALA A 1057 40.52 -11.10 -6.78
C ALA A 1057 40.48 -11.59 -8.24
N LEU A 1058 41.35 -11.06 -9.09
CA LEU A 1058 41.48 -11.47 -10.50
C LEU A 1058 42.13 -12.85 -10.67
N GLY A 1059 42.74 -13.40 -9.61
CA GLY A 1059 43.48 -14.64 -9.68
C GLY A 1059 44.83 -14.51 -10.40
N ALA A 1060 45.52 -13.38 -10.24
CA ALA A 1060 46.88 -13.26 -10.76
C ALA A 1060 47.83 -14.24 -10.03
N ASP A 1061 48.56 -15.04 -10.80
CA ASP A 1061 49.57 -15.98 -10.27
C ASP A 1061 50.81 -15.25 -9.75
N LEU A 1062 51.07 -14.08 -10.33
CA LEU A 1062 52.24 -13.27 -10.05
C LEU A 1062 51.85 -11.79 -10.09
N SER A 1063 52.28 -11.06 -9.06
CA SER A 1063 52.07 -9.64 -8.92
C SER A 1063 53.34 -8.97 -8.39
N ILE A 1064 54.02 -8.22 -9.25
CA ILE A 1064 55.30 -7.58 -8.93
C ILE A 1064 55.16 -6.07 -8.88
N ALA A 1065 55.34 -5.49 -7.70
CA ALA A 1065 55.46 -4.05 -7.55
C ALA A 1065 56.77 -3.56 -8.18
N TYR A 1066 56.68 -2.62 -9.11
CA TYR A 1066 57.79 -1.75 -9.51
C TYR A 1066 57.71 -0.54 -8.56
N LYS A 1067 58.55 -0.46 -7.52
CA LYS A 1067 59.72 -1.35 -7.25
C LYS A 1067 60.07 -1.44 -5.77
N LEU A 1068 61.05 -2.29 -5.44
CA LEU A 1068 61.48 -2.54 -4.06
C LEU A 1068 61.92 -1.25 -3.35
N ALA A 1069 62.87 -0.52 -3.90
CA ALA A 1069 63.38 0.71 -3.29
C ALA A 1069 63.47 1.86 -4.30
N ARG A 1070 63.42 3.10 -3.81
CA ARG A 1070 63.58 4.30 -4.65
C ARG A 1070 64.90 4.29 -5.42
N SER A 1071 64.85 4.75 -6.67
CA SER A 1071 66.05 4.85 -7.52
C SER A 1071 66.89 6.09 -7.23
N GLY A 1072 66.29 7.13 -6.66
CA GLY A 1072 66.95 8.38 -6.34
C GLY A 1072 66.13 9.21 -5.34
N SER A 1073 66.58 10.43 -5.09
CA SER A 1073 65.99 11.33 -4.09
C SER A 1073 65.20 12.48 -4.70
N ASP A 1074 65.05 12.53 -6.03
CA ASP A 1074 64.30 13.60 -6.68
C ASP A 1074 62.78 13.34 -6.54
N PRO A 1075 62.04 14.13 -5.73
CA PRO A 1075 60.61 13.93 -5.55
C PRO A 1075 59.79 14.23 -6.83
N LEU A 1076 60.41 14.81 -7.87
CA LEU A 1076 59.73 15.13 -9.14
C LEU A 1076 60.03 14.11 -10.24
N SER A 1077 60.98 13.19 -10.02
CA SER A 1077 61.32 12.13 -10.96
C SER A 1077 60.36 10.96 -10.78
N VAL A 1078 59.56 10.66 -11.80
CA VAL A 1078 58.64 9.51 -11.75
C VAL A 1078 59.41 8.20 -11.51
N GLU A 1079 60.59 8.03 -12.12
CA GLU A 1079 61.41 6.83 -11.93
C GLU A 1079 61.98 6.70 -10.51
N ASP A 1080 62.17 7.80 -9.78
CA ASP A 1080 62.75 7.76 -8.44
C ASP A 1080 61.74 7.31 -7.38
N ASN A 1081 60.44 7.53 -7.59
CA ASN A 1081 59.45 7.55 -6.49
C ASN A 1081 58.53 6.33 -6.38
N TYR A 1082 58.72 5.32 -7.22
CA TYR A 1082 58.00 4.04 -7.18
C TYR A 1082 58.32 3.11 -5.99
N GLY A 1083 59.38 3.38 -5.23
CA GLY A 1083 59.90 2.44 -4.22
C GLY A 1083 58.95 2.16 -3.05
N LEU A 1084 58.77 0.89 -2.65
CA LEU A 1084 58.13 0.53 -1.37
C LEU A 1084 58.99 0.97 -0.17
N PHE A 1085 60.31 0.99 -0.36
CA PHE A 1085 61.30 1.43 0.61
C PHE A 1085 62.06 2.65 0.11
N GLU A 1086 62.65 3.40 1.02
CA GLU A 1086 63.64 4.44 0.71
C GLU A 1086 64.93 3.82 0.15
N GLN A 1087 65.79 4.64 -0.45
CA GLN A 1087 67.07 4.16 -1.03
C GLN A 1087 67.99 3.52 0.02
N ASN A 1088 67.91 3.98 1.28
CA ASN A 1088 68.63 3.42 2.42
C ASN A 1088 67.92 2.20 3.05
N LEU A 1089 66.81 1.74 2.45
CA LEU A 1089 65.95 0.64 2.89
C LEU A 1089 65.09 0.94 4.14
N ASP A 1090 64.96 2.20 4.55
CA ASP A 1090 63.95 2.57 5.53
C ASP A 1090 62.54 2.38 4.93
N GLU A 1091 61.59 2.00 5.78
CA GLU A 1091 60.21 1.74 5.36
C GLU A 1091 59.48 3.02 4.98
N ARG A 1092 58.79 2.98 3.83
CA ARG A 1092 57.76 3.97 3.47
C ARG A 1092 56.39 3.42 3.86
N PRO A 1093 55.34 4.26 3.94
CA PRO A 1093 53.99 3.81 4.27
C PRO A 1093 53.49 2.65 3.38
N ALA A 1094 53.90 2.60 2.11
CA ALA A 1094 53.57 1.49 1.22
C ALA A 1094 54.14 0.14 1.69
N ALA A 1095 55.38 0.07 2.16
CA ALA A 1095 55.94 -1.16 2.73
C ALA A 1095 55.18 -1.60 4.00
N THR A 1096 54.81 -0.66 4.87
CA THR A 1096 53.99 -0.94 6.05
C THR A 1096 52.62 -1.51 5.67
N ALA A 1097 51.97 -0.91 4.68
CA ALA A 1097 50.65 -1.31 4.24
C ALA A 1097 50.64 -2.70 3.60
N ILE A 1098 51.63 -2.97 2.75
CA ILE A 1098 51.87 -4.29 2.17
C ILE A 1098 52.09 -5.34 3.25
N ARG A 1099 52.98 -5.07 4.22
CA ARG A 1099 53.21 -6.02 5.33
C ARG A 1099 51.93 -6.29 6.11
N SER A 1100 51.11 -5.27 6.35
CA SER A 1100 49.83 -5.39 7.06
C SER A 1100 48.87 -6.35 6.34
N VAL A 1101 48.63 -6.15 5.04
CA VAL A 1101 47.72 -7.02 4.27
C VAL A 1101 48.25 -8.45 4.13
N LEU A 1102 49.57 -8.62 3.97
CA LEU A 1102 50.18 -9.95 3.90
C LEU A 1102 50.11 -10.69 5.24
N ALA A 1103 50.32 -10.01 6.36
CA ALA A 1103 50.18 -10.59 7.69
C ALA A 1103 48.74 -11.01 8.00
N LEU A 1104 47.74 -10.23 7.56
CA LEU A 1104 46.33 -10.59 7.70
C LEU A 1104 45.97 -11.82 6.86
N ALA A 1105 46.57 -11.95 5.67
CA ALA A 1105 46.36 -13.06 4.74
C ALA A 1105 47.14 -14.34 5.10
N GLU A 1106 48.11 -14.26 6.01
CA GLU A 1106 48.97 -15.39 6.37
C GLU A 1106 48.15 -16.58 6.89
N GLY A 1107 48.36 -17.75 6.29
CA GLY A 1107 47.66 -19.00 6.63
C GLY A 1107 46.19 -19.08 6.22
N LYS A 1108 45.63 -18.04 5.58
CA LYS A 1108 44.21 -17.97 5.20
C LYS A 1108 43.99 -18.33 3.74
N LEU A 1109 42.83 -18.93 3.47
CA LEU A 1109 42.32 -19.15 2.13
C LEU A 1109 41.68 -17.88 1.58
N ASN A 1110 41.94 -17.57 0.31
CA ASN A 1110 41.19 -16.56 -0.42
C ASN A 1110 39.85 -17.14 -0.87
N LEU A 1111 38.76 -16.81 -0.18
CA LEU A 1111 37.42 -17.24 -0.56
C LEU A 1111 36.82 -16.38 -1.68
N GLY A 1112 37.47 -15.27 -2.05
CA GLY A 1112 37.06 -14.38 -3.11
C GLY A 1112 36.31 -13.14 -2.63
N LEU A 1113 35.62 -12.48 -3.57
CA LEU A 1113 34.79 -11.30 -3.29
C LEU A 1113 33.35 -11.71 -2.96
N LEU A 1114 32.66 -11.00 -2.07
CA LEU A 1114 31.21 -11.16 -1.94
C LEU A 1114 30.53 -10.74 -3.26
N ALA A 1115 29.53 -11.51 -3.68
CA ALA A 1115 28.67 -11.14 -4.80
C ALA A 1115 27.71 -10.00 -4.41
N ASP A 1116 27.11 -9.36 -5.42
CA ASP A 1116 26.03 -8.37 -5.26
C ASP A 1116 26.36 -7.16 -4.36
N THR A 1117 27.64 -6.79 -4.25
CA THR A 1117 28.02 -5.57 -3.57
C THR A 1117 27.56 -4.33 -4.36
N PRO A 1118 27.29 -3.21 -3.67
CA PRO A 1118 27.11 -1.93 -4.31
C PRO A 1118 28.30 -1.53 -5.20
N PRO A 1119 28.07 -0.63 -6.17
CA PRO A 1119 29.10 -0.16 -7.08
C PRO A 1119 30.32 0.42 -6.36
N GLY A 1120 31.49 0.02 -6.82
CA GLY A 1120 32.78 0.40 -6.24
C GLY A 1120 33.04 -0.12 -4.83
N LEU A 1121 32.04 -0.69 -4.13
CA LEU A 1121 32.24 -1.36 -2.87
C LEU A 1121 32.70 -2.80 -3.12
N HIS A 1122 33.88 -3.12 -2.62
CA HIS A 1122 34.46 -4.45 -2.73
C HIS A 1122 34.62 -5.05 -1.33
N VAL A 1123 34.28 -6.34 -1.21
CA VAL A 1123 34.39 -7.08 0.05
C VAL A 1123 35.09 -8.40 -0.21
N MET A 1124 36.40 -8.46 0.02
CA MET A 1124 37.18 -9.69 -0.08
C MET A 1124 37.14 -10.48 1.22
N VAL A 1125 36.97 -11.80 1.11
CA VAL A 1125 36.88 -12.72 2.24
C VAL A 1125 38.12 -13.61 2.30
N LEU A 1126 38.87 -13.50 3.39
CA LEU A 1126 39.98 -14.37 3.72
C LEU A 1126 39.64 -15.14 5.00
N ALA A 1127 39.79 -16.46 5.03
CA ALA A 1127 39.41 -17.24 6.21
C ALA A 1127 40.31 -18.45 6.47
N ASP A 1128 40.41 -18.83 7.74
CA ASP A 1128 40.97 -20.09 8.22
C ASP A 1128 39.97 -20.80 9.16
N GLU A 1129 40.41 -21.79 9.93
CA GLU A 1129 39.58 -22.54 10.88
C GLU A 1129 39.26 -21.78 12.21
N HIS A 1130 39.77 -20.56 12.37
CA HIS A 1130 39.66 -19.78 13.60
C HIS A 1130 39.00 -18.41 13.38
N GLU A 1131 39.32 -17.73 12.28
CA GLU A 1131 38.83 -16.39 12.00
C GLU A 1131 38.52 -16.15 10.51
N THR A 1132 37.63 -15.19 10.26
CA THR A 1132 37.36 -14.61 8.94
C THR A 1132 37.78 -13.14 8.95
N VAL A 1133 38.50 -12.73 7.91
CA VAL A 1133 38.90 -11.34 7.64
C VAL A 1133 38.16 -10.85 6.41
N TYR A 1134 37.41 -9.77 6.57
CA TYR A 1134 36.80 -9.02 5.47
C TYR A 1134 37.68 -7.82 5.15
N ALA A 1135 38.26 -7.76 3.95
CA ALA A 1135 38.89 -6.55 3.43
C ALA A 1135 37.84 -5.77 2.64
N ILE A 1136 37.48 -4.59 3.12
CA ILE A 1136 36.36 -3.78 2.61
C ILE A 1136 36.88 -2.43 2.13
N TRP A 1137 36.60 -2.04 0.89
CA TRP A 1137 36.99 -0.74 0.36
C TRP A 1137 36.03 -0.21 -0.69
N GLN A 1138 35.95 1.12 -0.81
CA GLN A 1138 35.24 1.82 -1.86
C GLN A 1138 36.28 2.31 -2.89
N SER A 1139 36.14 1.94 -4.16
CA SER A 1139 37.08 2.27 -5.22
C SER A 1139 36.72 3.56 -5.98
N ASP A 1140 35.47 3.99 -5.89
CA ASP A 1140 34.94 5.19 -6.54
C ASP A 1140 35.28 6.45 -5.73
N PRO A 1141 36.07 7.39 -6.29
CA PRO A 1141 36.50 8.60 -5.59
C PRO A 1141 35.37 9.59 -5.28
N ASP A 1142 34.27 9.53 -6.03
CA ASP A 1142 33.18 10.50 -5.93
C ASP A 1142 32.05 10.02 -5.00
N HIS A 1143 32.15 8.79 -4.48
CA HIS A 1143 31.05 8.13 -3.77
C HIS A 1143 31.48 7.48 -2.46
N ALA A 1144 30.51 7.40 -1.54
CA ALA A 1144 30.66 6.75 -0.25
C ALA A 1144 29.77 5.51 -0.16
N SER A 1145 30.16 4.58 0.71
CA SER A 1145 29.32 3.43 1.08
C SER A 1145 29.22 3.34 2.58
N ARG A 1146 28.01 3.06 3.07
CA ARG A 1146 27.80 2.78 4.49
C ARG A 1146 27.58 1.30 4.67
N VAL A 1147 28.55 0.64 5.28
CA VAL A 1147 28.51 -0.80 5.58
C VAL A 1147 28.06 -1.02 7.01
N THR A 1148 26.97 -1.76 7.20
CA THR A 1148 26.49 -2.17 8.51
C THR A 1148 27.09 -3.52 8.87
N LEU A 1149 27.93 -3.54 9.89
CA LEU A 1149 28.64 -4.72 10.38
C LEU A 1149 27.88 -5.38 11.53
N PRO A 1150 27.69 -6.71 11.54
CA PRO A 1150 27.19 -7.41 12.71
C PRO A 1150 28.18 -7.33 13.89
N ILE A 1151 27.71 -7.09 15.11
CA ILE A 1151 28.60 -7.03 16.29
C ILE A 1151 28.96 -8.44 16.79
N ALA A 1152 28.11 -9.44 16.50
CA ALA A 1152 28.35 -10.81 16.92
C ALA A 1152 29.62 -11.37 16.26
N GLY A 1153 30.55 -11.89 17.06
CA GLY A 1153 31.82 -12.46 16.57
C GLY A 1153 32.89 -11.42 16.18
N LEU A 1154 32.57 -10.12 16.15
CA LEU A 1154 33.51 -9.06 15.75
C LEU A 1154 34.67 -8.93 16.75
N VAL A 1155 35.90 -9.14 16.26
CA VAL A 1155 37.15 -9.12 17.05
C VAL A 1155 37.80 -7.74 17.00
N SER A 1156 38.09 -7.25 15.80
CA SER A 1156 38.73 -5.95 15.59
C SER A 1156 38.39 -5.37 14.21
N LEU A 1157 38.65 -4.08 14.08
CA LEU A 1157 38.73 -3.38 12.80
C LEU A 1157 40.11 -2.74 12.70
N GLY A 1158 40.67 -2.62 11.51
CA GLY A 1158 41.91 -1.88 11.28
C GLY A 1158 41.99 -1.24 9.91
N ASP A 1159 42.82 -0.21 9.77
CA ASP A 1159 43.12 0.39 8.46
C ASP A 1159 44.19 -0.39 7.69
N PHE A 1160 44.42 0.04 6.44
CA PHE A 1160 45.46 -0.50 5.57
C PHE A 1160 46.89 -0.28 6.06
N LEU A 1161 47.13 0.57 7.08
CA LEU A 1161 48.44 0.72 7.72
C LEU A 1161 48.62 -0.20 8.94
N GLY A 1162 47.61 -1.00 9.28
CA GLY A 1162 47.65 -1.95 10.40
C GLY A 1162 47.34 -1.31 11.76
N VAL A 1163 46.76 -0.11 11.79
CA VAL A 1163 46.28 0.49 13.04
C VAL A 1163 44.94 -0.15 13.37
N GLU A 1164 44.93 -1.01 14.40
CA GLU A 1164 43.70 -1.63 14.89
C GLU A 1164 42.96 -0.73 15.89
N TRP A 1165 41.64 -0.72 15.82
CA TRP A 1165 40.75 -0.14 16.82
C TRP A 1165 39.72 -1.16 17.30
N SER A 1166 39.62 -1.32 18.62
CA SER A 1166 38.54 -2.10 19.24
C SER A 1166 37.24 -1.29 19.20
N PRO A 1167 36.11 -1.85 18.75
CA PRO A 1167 34.86 -1.12 18.74
C PRO A 1167 34.42 -0.81 20.17
N LEU A 1168 34.31 0.48 20.52
CA LEU A 1168 33.60 0.91 21.72
C LEU A 1168 32.10 0.65 21.49
N VAL A 1169 31.64 -0.56 21.81
CA VAL A 1169 30.21 -0.92 21.76
C VAL A 1169 29.50 -0.17 22.88
N THR A 1170 28.90 0.98 22.57
CA THR A 1170 28.04 1.69 23.51
C THR A 1170 26.73 0.94 23.70
N ALA A 1171 26.26 0.85 24.95
CA ALA A 1171 24.98 0.22 25.27
C ALA A 1171 23.85 0.96 24.54
N GLY A 1172 23.31 0.34 23.47
CA GLY A 1172 22.25 0.93 22.63
C GLY A 1172 22.37 0.67 21.12
N SER A 1173 23.47 0.08 20.62
CA SER A 1173 23.77 -0.07 19.18
C SER A 1173 22.91 -1.08 18.40
N GLY A 1174 21.81 -1.60 18.95
CA GLY A 1174 20.88 -2.47 18.19
C GLY A 1174 21.48 -3.78 17.63
N GLY A 1175 22.71 -4.14 17.97
CA GLY A 1175 23.40 -5.35 17.48
C GLY A 1175 24.27 -5.16 16.22
N SER A 1176 24.38 -3.94 15.69
CA SER A 1176 25.15 -3.63 14.47
C SER A 1176 26.02 -2.38 14.61
N LEU A 1177 27.09 -2.28 13.82
CA LEU A 1177 28.04 -1.17 13.78
C LEU A 1177 28.12 -0.58 12.35
N PRO A 1178 27.71 0.68 12.11
CA PRO A 1178 27.88 1.31 10.80
C PRO A 1178 29.35 1.69 10.57
N LEU A 1179 29.82 1.50 9.35
CA LEU A 1179 31.14 1.83 8.84
C LEU A 1179 30.99 2.65 7.55
N ASP A 1180 31.29 3.94 7.61
CA ASP A 1180 31.32 4.81 6.43
C ASP A 1180 32.67 4.65 5.70
N LEU A 1181 32.60 4.32 4.42
CA LEU A 1181 33.74 4.07 3.53
C LEU A 1181 33.72 5.07 2.38
N THR A 1182 34.90 5.56 2.03
CA THR A 1182 35.17 6.38 0.83
C THR A 1182 36.46 5.87 0.21
N GLU A 1183 36.71 6.21 -1.06
CA GLU A 1183 38.02 5.96 -1.68
C GLU A 1183 39.15 6.56 -0.85
N ALA A 1184 38.97 7.79 -0.35
CA ALA A 1184 39.97 8.49 0.46
C ALA A 1184 40.37 7.68 1.71
N ARG A 1185 39.42 6.96 2.33
CA ARG A 1185 39.67 6.14 3.53
C ARG A 1185 40.54 4.90 3.24
N GLY A 1186 40.51 4.40 2.01
CA GLY A 1186 41.21 3.17 1.64
C GLY A 1186 40.63 1.90 2.29
N PRO A 1187 41.30 0.75 2.10
CA PRO A 1187 40.84 -0.52 2.64
C PRO A 1187 40.79 -0.57 4.17
N VAL A 1188 39.70 -1.15 4.68
CA VAL A 1188 39.48 -1.47 6.09
C VAL A 1188 39.37 -2.98 6.26
N PHE A 1189 40.08 -3.52 7.24
CA PHE A 1189 40.09 -4.95 7.54
C PHE A 1189 39.24 -5.21 8.78
N VAL A 1190 38.25 -6.09 8.66
CA VAL A 1190 37.30 -6.44 9.73
C VAL A 1190 37.44 -7.91 10.08
N ARG A 1191 37.71 -8.23 11.34
CA ARG A 1191 38.02 -9.59 11.80
C ARG A 1191 36.88 -10.17 12.62
N TYR A 1192 36.46 -11.39 12.32
CA TYR A 1192 35.44 -12.14 13.05
C TYR A 1192 35.99 -13.50 13.51
N ALA A 1193 35.68 -13.88 14.75
CA ALA A 1193 35.96 -15.22 15.25
C ALA A 1193 34.80 -16.17 14.89
N HIS A 1194 35.13 -17.44 14.58
CA HIS A 1194 34.16 -18.49 14.28
C HIS A 1194 33.45 -19.03 15.52
#